data_AF-A0A095UXY7-F1
#
_entry.id   AF-A0A095UXY7-F1
#
_cell.length_a   1.000
_cell.length_b   1.000
_cell.length_c   1.000
_cell.angle_alpha   90.00
_cell.angle_beta   90.00
_cell.angle_gamma   90.00
#
_symmetry.space_group_name_H-M   'P 1'
#
loop_
_entity.id
_entity.type
_entity.pdbx_description
1 polymer ?
#
loop_
_entity_poly.entity_id
_entity_poly.type
_entity_poly.pdbx_seq_one_letter_code
_entity_poly.pdbx_strand_id
1 'polypeptide(L)'
;MKKIVILSLLLCFTSVFSQSKLKKADKLFKELAYMDAAKAYDEYLENEKKPSIQTLKHAGDAYYHIDDNRNALQWYQKLYDIQGNTMSDDYFLKYIQSMKGVMDYDKADKLTREYLTKKDDKNQIERYLYQFKYNDSLSKTKPLYALKNLDINTNKSEFGTAFYGTQIIFASTKDTTKLTTNLYKWNNQPFLNLYVGERNVNDGNIYNDNLFLKNVMTKYHEATATFSADLKTIYYTTNIVVNKKLTLDESRTNNFHIIKGQIEEGKLVKPESVFFNSKNYSNGHPSLSEDGRWLFFASDMPGGFGETDLYVVQIAEDGTMGTPQNLGPTINTLGNELFPYFKNGILYFSSDGHYGWGDLDVYQSTFLGKMKFTTPKNLGSPINSNKDDFAYIVDSTDTFGYVSSNRALGKGDDDIYYFTKTKPECNQTISGKVTNVKSKAIIADATISVYDVFGTLILTTKTNSDGTYNFIVPCNTKVKIVASKANHSNEEKQVETKNVDKDEIKDINFELSNYDDLIVNDKGQEKIAINPIFFEYDKSNITPQAAIELDKVVFVMEKFPNVKIKIESHTDSRGKDSYNMKLSDDRAKSTQTYILSKGIDASRVESAIGFGESRLTNKCSNGIKCTEEEHFKNRRSDFIIVEK
;
A
#
# COMPACT_ATOMS: atom_id res chain seq x y z
N MET A 1 52.35 43.75 41.29
CA MET A 1 51.07 43.38 41.97
C MET A 1 49.83 44.07 41.39
N LYS A 2 49.77 45.40 41.21
CA LYS A 2 48.58 46.08 40.64
C LYS A 2 48.12 45.56 39.26
N LYS A 3 49.03 45.19 38.35
CA LYS A 3 48.67 44.61 37.03
C LYS A 3 48.13 43.18 37.09
N ILE A 4 48.52 42.39 38.10
CA ILE A 4 48.01 41.01 38.29
C ILE A 4 46.61 41.05 38.91
N VAL A 5 46.36 41.96 39.85
CA VAL A 5 45.04 42.16 40.47
C VAL A 5 44.01 42.68 39.47
N ILE A 6 44.38 43.58 38.55
CA ILE A 6 43.49 44.08 37.48
C ILE A 6 43.17 42.96 36.46
N LEU A 7 44.13 42.11 36.11
CA LEU A 7 43.90 40.97 35.21
C LEU A 7 42.99 39.91 35.88
N SER A 8 43.18 39.64 37.17
CA SER A 8 42.31 38.76 37.95
C SER A 8 40.90 39.32 38.14
N LEU A 9 40.74 40.64 38.33
CA LEU A 9 39.43 41.30 38.38
C LEU A 9 38.70 41.25 37.02
N LEU A 10 39.40 41.50 35.91
CA LEU A 10 38.83 41.37 34.57
C LEU A 10 38.41 39.93 34.24
N LEU A 11 39.20 38.94 34.64
CA LEU A 11 38.84 37.52 34.52
C LEU A 11 37.60 37.18 35.35
N CYS A 12 37.48 37.69 36.58
CA CYS A 12 36.28 37.52 37.40
C CYS A 12 35.03 38.18 36.78
N PHE A 13 35.14 39.37 36.20
CA PHE A 13 34.00 40.02 35.54
C PHE A 13 33.49 39.21 34.34
N THR A 14 34.38 38.72 33.46
CA THR A 14 33.96 37.93 32.29
C THR A 14 33.23 36.63 32.66
N SER A 15 33.66 35.95 33.72
CA SER A 15 33.01 34.74 34.22
C SER A 15 31.61 35.02 34.80
N VAL A 16 31.43 36.15 35.51
CA VAL A 16 30.14 36.56 36.07
C VAL A 16 29.15 36.96 34.98
N PHE A 17 29.60 37.69 33.95
CA PHE A 17 28.76 38.05 32.80
C PHE A 17 28.31 36.81 32.00
N SER A 18 29.21 35.86 31.76
CA SER A 18 28.88 34.61 31.07
C SER A 18 27.83 33.78 31.83
N GLN A 19 27.99 33.63 33.15
CA GLN A 19 27.01 32.94 34.00
C GLN A 19 25.64 33.65 34.04
N SER A 20 25.60 34.97 33.89
CA SER A 20 24.34 35.72 33.85
C SER A 20 23.54 35.45 32.57
N LYS A 21 24.22 35.24 31.43
CA LYS A 21 23.59 34.90 30.15
C LYS A 21 22.98 33.50 30.17
N LEU A 22 23.73 32.50 30.65
CA LEU A 22 23.21 31.13 30.77
C LEU A 22 21.99 31.06 31.68
N LYS A 23 22.01 31.73 32.84
CA LYS A 23 20.85 31.80 33.73
C LYS A 23 19.61 32.41 33.06
N LYS A 24 19.79 33.38 32.17
CA LYS A 24 18.70 33.95 31.37
C LYS A 24 18.14 32.92 30.39
N ALA A 25 19.01 32.21 29.67
CA ALA A 25 18.61 31.15 28.74
C ALA A 25 17.86 30.01 29.45
N ASP A 26 18.40 29.49 30.55
CA ASP A 26 17.75 28.43 31.36
C ASP A 26 16.40 28.86 31.92
N LYS A 27 16.26 30.14 32.31
CA LYS A 27 14.98 30.69 32.76
C LYS A 27 13.96 30.70 31.63
N LEU A 28 14.33 31.16 30.43
CA LEU A 28 13.44 31.17 29.27
C LEU A 28 13.03 29.75 28.88
N PHE A 29 13.98 28.81 28.87
CA PHE A 29 13.72 27.40 28.61
C PHE A 29 12.72 26.80 29.60
N LYS A 30 12.92 27.04 30.90
CA LYS A 30 11.99 26.59 31.95
C LYS A 30 10.59 27.22 31.83
N GLU A 31 10.49 28.42 31.27
CA GLU A 31 9.21 29.07 30.98
C GLU A 31 8.60 28.61 29.64
N LEU A 32 9.17 27.60 28.99
CA LEU A 32 8.79 27.07 27.67
C LEU A 32 8.83 28.14 26.56
N ALA A 33 9.61 29.20 26.76
CA ALA A 33 9.78 30.28 25.79
C ALA A 33 10.87 29.90 24.78
N TYR A 34 10.67 28.79 24.07
CA TYR A 34 11.73 28.12 23.30
C TYR A 34 12.34 29.00 22.22
N MET A 35 11.56 29.80 21.49
CA MET A 35 12.11 30.70 20.48
C MET A 35 13.06 31.74 21.07
N ASP A 36 12.78 32.27 22.26
CA ASP A 36 13.66 33.22 22.95
C ASP A 36 14.82 32.51 23.66
N ALA A 37 14.58 31.30 24.18
CA ALA A 37 15.59 30.47 24.81
C ALA A 37 16.68 30.04 23.80
N ALA A 38 16.31 29.62 22.60
CA ALA A 38 17.22 29.23 21.53
C ALA A 38 18.21 30.36 21.20
N LYS A 39 17.69 31.58 20.99
CA LYS A 39 18.53 32.79 20.78
C LYS A 39 19.46 33.07 21.95
N ALA A 40 18.95 32.96 23.18
CA ALA A 40 19.74 33.19 24.39
C ALA A 40 20.84 32.14 24.60
N TYR A 41 20.60 30.88 24.20
CA TYR A 41 21.63 29.84 24.20
C TYR A 41 22.70 30.11 23.17
N ASP A 42 22.35 30.51 21.95
CA ASP A 42 23.33 30.87 20.93
C ASP A 42 24.24 32.03 21.39
N GLU A 43 23.66 33.10 21.94
CA GLU A 43 24.43 34.24 22.49
C GLU A 43 25.40 33.83 23.62
N TYR A 44 25.06 32.78 24.38
CA TYR A 44 25.94 32.21 25.40
C TYR A 44 27.02 31.33 24.77
N LEU A 45 26.63 30.45 23.84
CA LEU A 45 27.47 29.43 23.24
C LEU A 45 28.48 29.98 22.21
N GLU A 46 28.27 31.19 21.69
CA GLU A 46 29.25 31.92 20.85
C GLU A 46 30.64 32.03 21.53
N ASN A 47 30.65 32.21 22.86
CA ASN A 47 31.88 32.48 23.61
C ASN A 47 32.25 31.34 24.57
N GLU A 48 31.39 30.33 24.72
CA GLU A 48 31.63 29.18 25.58
C GLU A 48 32.31 28.04 24.81
N LYS A 49 33.54 27.70 25.21
CA LYS A 49 34.34 26.66 24.52
C LYS A 49 34.06 25.26 25.03
N LYS A 50 33.52 25.11 26.24
CA LYS A 50 33.24 23.81 26.88
C LYS A 50 31.88 23.83 27.58
N PRO A 51 30.78 23.92 26.81
CA PRO A 51 29.45 23.94 27.39
C PRO A 51 29.16 22.64 28.15
N SER A 52 28.34 22.73 29.20
CA SER A 52 27.91 21.55 29.94
C SER A 52 26.98 20.68 29.09
N ILE A 53 26.90 19.38 29.38
CA ILE A 53 25.95 18.45 28.76
C ILE A 53 24.52 18.99 28.85
N GLN A 54 24.12 19.53 30.02
CA GLN A 54 22.80 20.10 30.21
C GLN A 54 22.54 21.31 29.29
N THR A 55 23.55 22.15 29.08
CA THR A 55 23.41 23.31 28.18
C THR A 55 23.19 22.86 26.74
N LEU A 56 23.96 21.86 26.28
CA LEU A 56 23.80 21.32 24.93
C LEU A 56 22.43 20.70 24.74
N LYS A 57 21.92 19.98 25.75
CA LYS A 57 20.56 19.43 25.76
C LYS A 57 19.52 20.52 25.62
N HIS A 58 19.52 21.53 26.51
CA HIS A 58 18.55 22.61 26.44
C HIS A 58 18.64 23.44 25.15
N ALA A 59 19.85 23.66 24.62
CA ALA A 59 20.02 24.37 23.36
C ALA A 59 19.46 23.57 22.17
N GLY A 60 19.71 22.26 22.12
CA GLY A 60 19.13 21.35 21.14
C GLY A 60 17.60 21.31 21.26
N ASP A 61 17.08 21.08 22.47
CA ASP A 61 15.65 20.98 22.76
C ASP A 61 14.91 22.29 22.43
N ALA A 62 15.53 23.45 22.68
CA ALA A 62 14.93 24.74 22.35
C ALA A 62 14.73 24.93 20.85
N TYR A 63 15.65 24.44 20.03
CA TYR A 63 15.52 24.45 18.57
C TYR A 63 14.61 23.33 18.06
N TYR A 64 14.65 22.16 18.67
CA TYR A 64 13.80 21.02 18.35
C TYR A 64 12.31 21.36 18.52
N HIS A 65 11.94 21.98 19.65
CA HIS A 65 10.54 22.35 19.94
C HIS A 65 9.97 23.51 19.09
N ILE A 66 10.78 24.12 18.23
CA ILE A 66 10.33 25.15 17.26
C ILE A 66 10.62 24.73 15.82
N ASP A 67 10.80 23.42 15.60
CA ASP A 67 10.99 22.75 14.31
C ASP A 67 12.21 23.24 13.48
N ASP A 68 13.21 23.81 14.17
CA ASP A 68 14.49 24.22 13.58
C ASP A 68 15.52 23.09 13.67
N ASN A 69 15.26 22.05 12.88
CA ASN A 69 16.06 20.83 12.84
C ASN A 69 17.52 21.06 12.52
N ARG A 70 17.84 22.10 11.74
CA ARG A 70 19.23 22.39 11.37
C ARG A 70 20.04 22.84 12.58
N ASN A 71 19.49 23.75 13.39
CA ASN A 71 20.17 24.21 14.59
C ASN A 71 20.09 23.17 15.72
N ALA A 72 18.98 22.45 15.84
CA ALA A 72 18.87 21.33 16.79
C ALA A 72 19.93 20.25 16.50
N LEU A 73 20.09 19.86 15.23
CA LEU A 73 21.07 18.88 14.78
C LEU A 73 22.50 19.26 15.17
N GLN A 74 22.86 20.55 15.06
CA GLN A 74 24.17 21.03 15.47
C GLN A 74 24.47 20.71 16.95
N TRP A 75 23.49 20.93 17.83
CA TRP A 75 23.67 20.73 19.27
C TRP A 75 23.61 19.26 19.67
N TYR A 76 22.70 18.49 19.06
CA TYR A 76 22.63 17.05 19.30
C TYR A 76 23.83 16.29 18.74
N GLN A 77 24.42 16.71 17.60
CA GLN A 77 25.68 16.16 17.13
C GLN A 77 26.81 16.39 18.15
N LYS A 78 26.95 17.61 18.71
CA LYS A 78 27.94 17.88 19.76
C LYS A 78 27.70 17.04 21.02
N LEU A 79 26.43 16.85 21.39
CA LEU A 79 26.06 15.99 22.50
C LEU A 79 26.46 14.52 22.22
N TYR A 80 26.21 14.03 21.01
CA TYR A 80 26.59 12.70 20.58
C TYR A 80 28.10 12.51 20.50
N ASP A 81 28.85 13.52 20.06
CA ASP A 81 30.33 13.46 20.04
C ASP A 81 30.93 13.30 21.44
N ILE A 82 30.25 13.80 22.48
CA ILE A 82 30.66 13.67 23.89
C ILE A 82 30.21 12.33 24.48
N GLN A 83 28.96 11.93 24.27
CA GLN A 83 28.35 10.79 24.96
C GLN A 83 28.45 9.48 24.17
N GLY A 84 28.55 9.55 22.84
CA GLY A 84 28.46 8.40 21.95
C GLY A 84 27.24 7.53 22.27
N ASN A 85 27.48 6.22 22.43
CA ASN A 85 26.40 5.27 22.74
C ASN A 85 25.85 5.38 24.19
N THR A 86 26.40 6.26 25.04
CA THR A 86 25.86 6.51 26.39
C THR A 86 24.80 7.63 26.39
N MET A 87 24.54 8.25 25.24
CA MET A 87 23.40 9.13 25.03
C MET A 87 22.10 8.37 25.30
N SER A 88 21.19 8.97 26.07
CA SER A 88 19.89 8.38 26.39
C SER A 88 19.00 8.28 25.15
N ASP A 89 18.07 7.34 25.17
CA ASP A 89 17.20 6.98 24.06
C ASP A 89 16.43 8.17 23.48
N ASP A 90 15.82 8.98 24.34
CA ASP A 90 15.11 10.21 23.96
C ASP A 90 15.99 11.18 23.15
N TYR A 91 17.15 11.55 23.68
CA TYR A 91 18.09 12.43 22.97
C TYR A 91 18.68 11.80 21.71
N PHE A 92 18.84 10.48 21.67
CA PHE A 92 19.26 9.79 20.45
C PHE A 92 18.15 9.83 19.39
N LEU A 93 16.88 9.66 19.78
CA LEU A 93 15.74 9.78 18.89
C LEU A 93 15.64 11.19 18.31
N LYS A 94 15.69 12.24 19.15
CA LYS A 94 15.71 13.66 18.73
C LYS A 94 16.85 13.99 17.78
N TYR A 95 18.02 13.40 18.00
CA TYR A 95 19.17 13.53 17.12
C TYR A 95 18.92 12.91 15.73
N ILE A 96 18.36 11.69 15.70
CA ILE A 96 17.98 11.01 14.45
C ILE A 96 16.88 11.76 13.71
N GLN A 97 15.85 12.24 14.41
CA GLN A 97 14.79 13.07 13.84
C GLN A 97 15.35 14.36 13.24
N SER A 98 16.23 15.07 13.97
CA SER A 98 16.87 16.28 13.46
C SER A 98 17.68 16.03 12.17
N MET A 99 18.31 14.85 12.02
CA MET A 99 18.94 14.46 10.74
C MET A 99 17.92 14.28 9.61
N LYS A 100 16.82 13.57 9.89
CA LYS A 100 15.74 13.36 8.92
C LYS A 100 15.07 14.68 8.51
N GLY A 101 14.86 15.59 9.46
CA GLY A 101 14.33 16.93 9.23
C GLY A 101 15.17 17.78 8.27
N VAL A 102 16.48 17.53 8.18
CA VAL A 102 17.38 18.13 7.18
C VAL A 102 17.69 17.21 5.98
N MET A 103 16.95 16.11 5.84
CA MET A 103 17.04 15.10 4.78
C MET A 103 18.35 14.29 4.74
N ASP A 104 19.08 14.17 5.86
CA ASP A 104 20.27 13.32 5.99
C ASP A 104 19.89 11.86 6.35
N TYR A 105 19.06 11.25 5.51
CA TYR A 105 18.47 9.93 5.75
C TYR A 105 19.50 8.81 5.85
N ASP A 106 20.50 8.81 4.96
CA ASP A 106 21.51 7.74 4.92
C ASP A 106 22.30 7.66 6.23
N LYS A 107 22.68 8.83 6.79
CA LYS A 107 23.40 8.91 8.06
C LYS A 107 22.50 8.53 9.23
N ALA A 108 21.26 9.04 9.25
CA ALA A 108 20.27 8.72 10.27
C ALA A 108 20.06 7.20 10.34
N ASP A 109 19.81 6.57 9.19
CA ASP A 109 19.53 5.15 9.09
C ASP A 109 20.71 4.26 9.51
N LYS A 110 21.92 4.64 9.08
CA LYS A 110 23.14 3.94 9.48
C LYS A 110 23.29 3.99 11.00
N LEU A 111 23.14 5.17 11.59
CA LEU A 111 23.35 5.37 13.03
C LEU A 111 22.29 4.65 13.86
N THR A 112 21.02 4.70 13.45
CA THR A 112 19.93 3.96 14.12
C THR A 112 20.18 2.45 14.10
N ARG A 113 20.59 1.87 12.96
CA ARG A 113 20.91 0.43 12.88
C ARG A 113 22.06 0.04 13.80
N GLU A 114 23.13 0.84 13.84
CA GLU A 114 24.26 0.61 14.75
C GLU A 114 23.86 0.70 16.23
N TYR A 115 23.01 1.68 16.57
CA TYR A 115 22.51 1.88 17.93
C TYR A 115 21.62 0.71 18.39
N LEU A 116 20.64 0.33 17.58
CA LEU A 116 19.73 -0.79 17.90
C LEU A 116 20.47 -2.12 18.01
N THR A 117 21.42 -2.37 17.10
CA THR A 117 22.24 -3.60 17.11
C THR A 117 23.07 -3.73 18.40
N LYS A 118 23.67 -2.62 18.87
CA LYS A 118 24.43 -2.61 20.13
C LYS A 118 23.56 -2.85 21.36
N LYS A 119 22.27 -2.50 21.31
CA LYS A 119 21.31 -2.72 22.38
C LYS A 119 20.73 -4.13 22.44
N ASP A 120 20.91 -4.93 21.39
CA ASP A 120 20.33 -6.28 21.25
C ASP A 120 18.79 -6.29 21.38
N ASP A 121 18.12 -5.20 20.98
CA ASP A 121 16.65 -5.15 20.95
C ASP A 121 16.11 -5.71 19.63
N LYS A 122 15.99 -7.03 19.57
CA LYS A 122 15.56 -7.75 18.37
C LYS A 122 14.19 -7.31 17.86
N ASN A 123 13.24 -7.03 18.75
CA ASN A 123 11.89 -6.62 18.37
C ASN A 123 11.90 -5.24 17.70
N GLN A 124 12.65 -4.28 18.24
CA GLN A 124 12.80 -2.98 17.60
C GLN A 124 13.54 -3.06 16.26
N ILE A 125 14.58 -3.90 16.16
CA ILE A 125 15.29 -4.13 14.89
C ILE A 125 14.35 -4.70 13.83
N GLU A 126 13.57 -5.73 14.17
CA GLU A 126 12.61 -6.34 13.23
C GLU A 126 11.55 -5.33 12.77
N ARG A 127 10.98 -4.55 13.70
CA ARG A 127 10.03 -3.48 13.36
C ARG A 127 10.66 -2.44 12.45
N TYR A 128 11.86 -1.95 12.79
CA TYR A 128 12.59 -0.97 12.00
C TYR A 128 12.85 -1.48 10.58
N LEU A 129 13.38 -2.69 10.43
CA LEU A 129 13.68 -3.27 9.12
C LEU A 129 12.42 -3.50 8.27
N TYR A 130 11.32 -3.91 8.91
CA TYR A 130 10.03 -4.05 8.24
C TYR A 130 9.53 -2.72 7.68
N GLN A 131 9.50 -1.67 8.51
CA GLN A 131 9.03 -0.35 8.12
C GLN A 131 9.98 0.32 7.12
N PHE A 132 11.31 0.18 7.30
CA PHE A 132 12.31 0.62 6.33
C PHE A 132 12.04 0.04 4.94
N LYS A 133 11.87 -1.29 4.84
CA LYS A 133 11.57 -1.97 3.57
C LYS A 133 10.24 -1.51 2.97
N TYR A 134 9.24 -1.26 3.81
CA TYR A 134 7.95 -0.76 3.35
C TYR A 134 8.06 0.66 2.79
N ASN A 135 8.73 1.58 3.49
CA ASN A 135 8.93 2.95 3.02
C ASN A 135 9.81 3.01 1.76
N ASP A 136 10.85 2.19 1.66
CA ASP A 136 11.65 2.04 0.43
C ASP A 136 10.81 1.53 -0.75
N SER A 137 9.77 0.73 -0.49
CA SER A 137 8.81 0.35 -1.54
C SER A 137 7.92 1.51 -1.98
N LEU A 138 7.53 2.39 -1.05
CA LEU A 138 6.70 3.56 -1.33
C LEU A 138 7.44 4.57 -2.22
N SER A 139 8.73 4.82 -1.95
CA SER A 139 9.55 5.76 -2.73
C SER A 139 9.78 5.33 -4.19
N LYS A 140 9.57 4.04 -4.49
CA LYS A 140 9.72 3.45 -5.83
C LYS A 140 8.40 3.35 -6.60
N THR A 141 7.28 3.70 -5.97
CA THR A 141 5.94 3.62 -6.57
C THR A 141 5.38 4.99 -6.85
N LYS A 142 4.47 5.08 -7.82
CA LYS A 142 3.72 6.31 -8.08
C LYS A 142 2.89 6.68 -6.83
N PRO A 143 2.96 7.92 -6.34
CA PRO A 143 2.13 8.38 -5.24
C PRO A 143 0.64 8.14 -5.49
N LEU A 144 -0.06 7.64 -4.46
CA LEU A 144 -1.51 7.48 -4.50
C LEU A 144 -2.25 8.79 -4.25
N TYR A 145 -1.61 9.74 -3.57
CA TYR A 145 -2.22 10.98 -3.16
C TYR A 145 -1.77 12.15 -4.05
N ALA A 146 -2.69 13.09 -4.26
CA ALA A 146 -2.38 14.44 -4.73
C ALA A 146 -2.74 15.41 -3.61
N LEU A 147 -1.92 16.43 -3.40
CA LEU A 147 -2.00 17.32 -2.24
C LEU A 147 -2.04 18.78 -2.67
N LYS A 148 -2.87 19.59 -2.00
CA LYS A 148 -3.07 21.02 -2.28
C LYS A 148 -3.07 21.82 -0.97
N ASN A 149 -2.20 22.82 -0.87
CA ASN A 149 -2.24 23.81 0.22
C ASN A 149 -3.49 24.69 0.06
N LEU A 150 -4.24 24.91 1.13
CA LEU A 150 -5.54 25.58 1.06
C LEU A 150 -5.46 27.10 1.07
N ASP A 151 -6.48 27.74 0.49
CA ASP A 151 -6.59 29.21 0.44
C ASP A 151 -6.74 29.85 1.82
N ILE A 152 -7.32 29.11 2.77
CA ILE A 152 -7.60 29.56 4.14
C ILE A 152 -6.35 29.77 5.01
N ASN A 153 -5.23 29.14 4.65
CA ASN A 153 -3.98 29.25 5.38
C ASN A 153 -3.42 30.66 5.29
N THR A 154 -2.84 31.12 6.39
CA THR A 154 -2.26 32.45 6.59
C THR A 154 -0.76 32.34 6.84
N ASN A 155 -0.10 33.40 7.30
CA ASN A 155 1.31 33.33 7.74
C ASN A 155 1.46 32.86 9.19
N LYS A 156 0.47 32.11 9.69
CA LYS A 156 0.32 31.65 11.07
C LYS A 156 -0.02 30.15 11.08
N SER A 157 -0.38 29.59 12.23
CA SER A 157 -0.76 28.17 12.31
C SER A 157 -2.25 27.97 12.06
N GLU A 158 -2.56 27.14 11.07
CA GLU A 158 -3.86 26.55 10.75
C GLU A 158 -3.72 25.02 10.66
N PHE A 159 -4.42 24.25 11.49
CA PHE A 159 -4.28 22.79 11.51
C PHE A 159 -5.50 22.07 12.12
N GLY A 160 -5.44 20.74 12.20
CA GLY A 160 -6.29 19.98 13.11
C GLY A 160 -7.75 19.87 12.64
N THR A 161 -7.93 19.62 11.35
CA THR A 161 -9.26 19.58 10.72
C THR A 161 -10.14 18.46 11.25
N ALA A 162 -11.45 18.70 11.31
CA ALA A 162 -12.48 17.71 11.57
C ALA A 162 -13.72 17.94 10.70
N PHE A 163 -14.35 16.86 10.22
CA PHE A 163 -15.62 16.95 9.50
C PHE A 163 -16.77 17.32 10.45
N TYR A 164 -17.58 18.30 10.06
CA TYR A 164 -18.80 18.72 10.75
C TYR A 164 -19.94 18.86 9.75
N GLY A 165 -20.59 17.74 9.43
CA GLY A 165 -21.55 17.68 8.33
C GLY A 165 -20.87 18.00 7.00
N THR A 166 -21.33 19.07 6.33
CA THR A 166 -20.72 19.58 5.08
C THR A 166 -19.63 20.64 5.33
N GLN A 167 -19.40 21.01 6.59
CA GLN A 167 -18.42 22.01 6.99
C GLN A 167 -17.15 21.34 7.55
N ILE A 168 -16.09 22.14 7.68
CA ILE A 168 -14.83 21.74 8.31
C ILE A 168 -14.58 22.61 9.53
N ILE A 169 -14.25 21.95 10.63
CA ILE A 169 -13.72 22.59 11.84
C ILE A 169 -12.21 22.52 11.80
N PHE A 170 -11.51 23.55 12.24
CA PHE A 170 -10.04 23.58 12.32
C PHE A 170 -9.57 24.52 13.42
N ALA A 171 -8.35 24.33 13.90
CA ALA A 171 -7.69 25.24 14.83
C ALA A 171 -6.91 26.31 14.05
N SER A 172 -6.93 27.56 14.52
CA SER A 172 -6.17 28.65 13.91
C SER A 172 -5.78 29.73 14.92
N THR A 173 -4.67 30.42 14.65
CA THR A 173 -4.21 31.59 15.43
C THR A 173 -4.52 32.94 14.77
N LYS A 174 -5.27 32.96 13.65
CA LYS A 174 -5.44 34.14 12.78
C LYS A 174 -6.17 35.35 13.36
N ASP A 175 -6.90 35.24 14.48
CA ASP A 175 -7.61 36.40 15.07
C ASP A 175 -7.95 36.26 16.56
N THR A 176 -6.98 35.93 17.44
CA THR A 176 -7.21 36.03 18.90
C THR A 176 -6.77 37.36 19.51
N THR A 177 -6.21 38.28 18.73
CA THR A 177 -5.75 39.60 19.25
C THR A 177 -6.92 40.44 19.79
N LYS A 178 -8.13 40.19 19.31
CA LYS A 178 -9.39 40.76 19.83
C LYS A 178 -9.80 40.20 21.21
N LEU A 179 -9.31 39.00 21.57
CA LEU A 179 -9.56 38.35 22.87
C LEU A 179 -8.41 38.58 23.86
N THR A 180 -7.17 38.68 23.37
CA THR A 180 -5.97 38.93 24.17
C THR A 180 -4.84 39.51 23.32
N THR A 181 -4.11 40.50 23.86
CA THR A 181 -2.89 41.05 23.23
C THR A 181 -1.64 40.21 23.54
N ASN A 182 -1.72 39.26 24.47
CA ASN A 182 -0.59 38.42 24.87
C ASN A 182 -0.38 37.30 23.85
N LEU A 183 0.86 37.16 23.38
CA LEU A 183 1.30 36.06 22.54
C LEU A 183 1.64 34.83 23.39
N TYR A 184 1.46 33.65 22.81
CA TYR A 184 1.92 32.40 23.36
C TYR A 184 3.45 32.34 23.29
N LYS A 185 4.10 32.16 24.44
CA LYS A 185 5.56 32.31 24.57
C LYS A 185 6.37 31.27 23.79
N TRP A 186 5.79 30.11 23.50
CA TRP A 186 6.48 29.01 22.82
C TRP A 186 6.97 29.41 21.44
N ASN A 187 6.08 29.99 20.63
CA ASN A 187 6.32 30.35 19.23
C ASN A 187 6.03 31.84 18.91
N ASN A 188 5.69 32.65 19.91
CA ASN A 188 5.26 34.06 19.76
C ASN A 188 4.12 34.28 18.77
N GLN A 189 3.17 33.33 18.72
CA GLN A 189 1.91 33.47 17.99
C GLN A 189 0.73 33.76 18.92
N PRO A 190 -0.42 34.22 18.40
CA PRO A 190 -1.64 34.25 19.17
C PRO A 190 -2.07 32.84 19.63
N PHE A 191 -2.95 32.74 20.62
CA PHE A 191 -3.46 31.45 21.09
C PHE A 191 -4.35 30.79 20.03
N LEU A 192 -4.54 29.47 20.10
CA LEU A 192 -5.39 28.74 19.16
C LEU A 192 -6.86 28.91 19.53
N ASN A 193 -7.71 28.98 18.52
CA ASN A 193 -9.16 28.91 18.67
C ASN A 193 -9.73 27.98 17.58
N LEU A 194 -10.93 27.45 17.81
CA LEU A 194 -11.64 26.65 16.81
C LEU A 194 -12.45 27.53 15.86
N TYR A 195 -12.31 27.26 14.57
CA TYR A 195 -13.05 27.91 13.48
C TYR A 195 -13.88 26.86 12.73
N VAL A 196 -14.97 27.31 12.11
CA VAL A 196 -15.82 26.53 11.21
C VAL A 196 -15.88 27.22 9.86
N GLY A 197 -15.75 26.48 8.77
CA GLY A 197 -15.88 27.00 7.41
C GLY A 197 -16.61 26.05 6.46
N GLU A 198 -17.14 26.62 5.39
CA GLU A 198 -17.84 25.88 4.34
C GLU A 198 -16.84 25.16 3.43
N ARG A 199 -17.07 23.88 3.17
CA ARG A 199 -16.22 23.09 2.27
C ARG A 199 -16.70 23.19 0.83
N ASN A 200 -15.78 23.49 -0.08
CA ASN A 200 -16.00 23.26 -1.51
C ASN A 200 -15.79 21.77 -1.82
N VAL A 201 -16.85 21.13 -2.34
CA VAL A 201 -16.86 19.69 -2.59
C VAL A 201 -15.91 19.24 -3.71
N ASN A 202 -15.56 20.14 -4.63
CA ASN A 202 -14.77 19.81 -5.82
C ASN A 202 -13.26 19.83 -5.55
N ASP A 203 -12.80 20.81 -4.78
CA ASP A 203 -11.37 21.06 -4.59
C ASP A 203 -10.94 21.10 -3.12
N GLY A 204 -11.88 20.85 -2.20
CA GLY A 204 -11.64 20.78 -0.76
C GLY A 204 -11.37 22.12 -0.07
N ASN A 205 -11.37 23.24 -0.80
CA ASN A 205 -11.13 24.56 -0.20
C ASN A 205 -12.16 24.89 0.89
N ILE A 206 -11.73 25.68 1.87
CA ILE A 206 -12.56 26.14 2.99
C ILE A 206 -12.77 27.64 2.85
N TYR A 207 -14.02 28.10 2.91
CA TYR A 207 -14.40 29.51 2.75
C TYR A 207 -15.45 29.93 3.79
N ASN A 208 -15.74 31.23 3.88
CA ASN A 208 -16.71 31.82 4.81
C ASN A 208 -16.49 31.39 6.27
N ASP A 209 -15.23 31.29 6.69
CA ASP A 209 -14.92 30.75 8.00
C ASP A 209 -15.22 31.75 9.13
N ASN A 210 -15.58 31.22 10.29
CA ASN A 210 -15.94 32.00 11.48
C ASN A 210 -15.52 31.26 12.75
N LEU A 211 -15.35 32.00 13.84
CA LEU A 211 -15.11 31.41 15.15
C LEU A 211 -16.24 30.45 15.54
N PHE A 212 -15.88 29.22 15.88
CA PHE A 212 -16.81 28.15 16.26
C PHE A 212 -17.17 28.26 17.74
N LEU A 213 -18.45 28.00 18.08
CA LEU A 213 -18.97 27.98 19.47
C LEU A 213 -18.45 29.13 20.35
N LYS A 214 -18.66 30.38 19.90
CA LYS A 214 -18.12 31.60 20.52
C LYS A 214 -18.35 31.75 22.03
N ASN A 215 -19.38 31.08 22.56
CA ASN A 215 -19.75 31.18 23.97
C ASN A 215 -18.80 30.47 24.94
N VAL A 216 -17.87 29.63 24.45
CA VAL A 216 -16.94 28.86 25.29
C VAL A 216 -15.47 29.03 24.93
N MET A 217 -15.17 29.67 23.81
CA MET A 217 -13.81 30.03 23.42
C MET A 217 -13.18 30.93 24.49
N THR A 218 -11.95 30.62 24.90
CA THR A 218 -11.24 31.39 25.92
C THR A 218 -10.15 32.25 25.29
N LYS A 219 -9.34 32.91 26.13
CA LYS A 219 -8.14 33.63 25.69
C LYS A 219 -6.90 32.74 25.60
N TYR A 220 -7.08 31.43 25.77
CA TYR A 220 -6.05 30.40 25.76
C TYR A 220 -6.35 29.40 24.64
N HIS A 221 -5.60 28.30 24.53
CA HIS A 221 -5.77 27.36 23.43
C HIS A 221 -7.06 26.55 23.55
N GLU A 222 -7.85 26.59 22.48
CA GLU A 222 -8.81 25.55 22.11
C GLU A 222 -8.43 25.02 20.72
N ALA A 223 -8.23 23.70 20.61
CA ALA A 223 -7.75 23.08 19.38
C ALA A 223 -8.20 21.62 19.31
N THR A 224 -8.23 21.06 18.09
CA THR A 224 -8.65 19.68 17.77
C THR A 224 -10.03 19.31 18.30
N ALA A 225 -10.90 18.83 17.43
CA ALA A 225 -12.24 18.44 17.84
C ALA A 225 -12.69 17.16 17.14
N THR A 226 -13.58 16.43 17.78
CA THR A 226 -14.30 15.30 17.19
C THR A 226 -15.75 15.35 17.64
N PHE A 227 -16.62 14.73 16.85
CA PHE A 227 -18.07 14.84 16.98
C PHE A 227 -18.72 13.47 16.97
N SER A 228 -19.85 13.33 17.68
CA SER A 228 -20.76 12.20 17.46
C SER A 228 -21.33 12.23 16.05
N ALA A 229 -21.75 11.07 15.54
CA ALA A 229 -22.28 10.95 14.17
C ALA A 229 -23.50 11.86 13.90
N ASP A 230 -24.29 12.19 14.94
CA ASP A 230 -25.41 13.12 14.87
C ASP A 230 -25.01 14.59 15.04
N LEU A 231 -23.72 14.87 15.19
CA LEU A 231 -23.09 16.19 15.34
C LEU A 231 -23.52 16.96 16.60
N LYS A 232 -24.15 16.29 17.58
CA LYS A 232 -24.64 16.91 18.82
C LYS A 232 -23.64 16.88 19.96
N THR A 233 -22.79 15.86 20.04
CA THR A 233 -21.75 15.78 21.06
C THR A 233 -20.42 16.18 20.45
N ILE A 234 -19.64 16.99 21.18
CA ILE A 234 -18.28 17.39 20.81
C ILE A 234 -17.31 16.98 21.91
N TYR A 235 -16.12 16.58 21.49
CA TYR A 235 -14.93 16.50 22.34
C TYR A 235 -13.86 17.41 21.75
N TYR A 236 -13.21 18.24 22.57
CA TYR A 236 -12.14 19.13 22.11
C TYR A 236 -11.05 19.31 23.16
N THR A 237 -9.85 19.68 22.72
CA THR A 237 -8.69 19.92 23.60
C THR A 237 -8.63 21.39 24.01
N THR A 238 -8.34 21.67 25.28
CA THR A 238 -8.21 23.02 25.82
C THR A 238 -7.14 23.11 26.90
N ASN A 239 -6.58 24.31 27.11
CA ASN A 239 -5.85 24.61 28.34
C ASN A 239 -6.74 24.46 29.59
N ILE A 240 -6.14 24.12 30.72
CA ILE A 240 -6.86 24.04 32.00
C ILE A 240 -7.06 25.44 32.56
N VAL A 241 -8.31 25.92 32.57
CA VAL A 241 -8.67 27.26 33.02
C VAL A 241 -9.67 27.19 34.17
N VAL A 242 -9.28 27.68 35.35
CA VAL A 242 -10.16 27.82 36.52
C VAL A 242 -10.20 29.29 36.94
N ASN A 243 -11.40 29.84 37.14
CA ASN A 243 -11.58 31.26 37.48
C ASN A 243 -10.85 32.22 36.52
N LYS A 244 -10.88 31.92 35.22
CA LYS A 244 -10.22 32.68 34.14
C LYS A 244 -8.68 32.75 34.22
N LYS A 245 -8.05 31.84 34.97
CA LYS A 245 -6.59 31.70 35.09
C LYS A 245 -6.14 30.29 34.74
N LEU A 246 -4.93 30.17 34.20
CA LEU A 246 -4.29 28.87 33.94
C LEU A 246 -4.05 28.14 35.26
N THR A 247 -4.42 26.86 35.29
CA THR A 247 -4.03 25.94 36.35
C THR A 247 -2.69 25.31 35.98
N LEU A 248 -1.71 25.42 36.86
CA LEU A 248 -0.35 24.90 36.60
C LEU A 248 -0.06 23.68 37.47
N ASP A 249 0.82 22.81 36.97
CA ASP A 249 1.43 21.73 37.75
C ASP A 249 2.58 22.25 38.65
N GLU A 250 3.28 21.33 39.31
CA GLU A 250 4.43 21.64 40.18
C GLU A 250 5.63 22.23 39.41
N SER A 251 5.77 21.87 38.15
CA SER A 251 6.79 22.39 37.23
C SER A 251 6.44 23.76 36.66
N ARG A 252 5.24 24.27 36.96
CA ARG A 252 4.64 25.53 36.46
C ARG A 252 4.22 25.46 34.99
N THR A 253 3.92 24.27 34.48
CA THR A 253 3.39 24.04 33.14
C THR A 253 1.86 23.95 33.19
N ASN A 254 1.18 24.49 32.17
CA ASN A 254 -0.25 24.24 31.97
C ASN A 254 -0.40 23.04 31.03
N ASN A 255 -1.01 21.98 31.54
CA ASN A 255 -1.33 20.80 30.75
C ASN A 255 -2.68 20.97 30.04
N PHE A 256 -2.99 20.06 29.11
CA PHE A 256 -4.23 20.10 28.33
C PHE A 256 -5.29 19.13 28.86
N HIS A 257 -6.55 19.51 28.74
CA HIS A 257 -7.72 18.68 29.05
C HIS A 257 -8.56 18.44 27.81
N ILE A 258 -9.21 17.28 27.77
CA ILE A 258 -10.33 17.02 26.84
C ILE A 258 -11.64 17.42 27.51
N ILE A 259 -12.41 18.28 26.85
CA ILE A 259 -13.75 18.67 27.28
C ILE A 259 -14.78 18.01 26.39
N LYS A 260 -15.81 17.41 27.01
CA LYS A 260 -17.02 16.92 26.36
C LYS A 260 -18.13 17.97 26.50
N GLY A 261 -18.99 18.11 25.51
CA GLY A 261 -20.19 18.94 25.65
C GLY A 261 -21.24 18.64 24.59
N GLN A 262 -22.38 19.31 24.70
CA GLN A 262 -23.50 19.20 23.77
C GLN A 262 -23.63 20.47 22.94
N ILE A 263 -23.98 20.34 21.67
CA ILE A 263 -24.22 21.45 20.75
C ILE A 263 -25.73 21.62 20.60
N GLU A 264 -26.24 22.74 21.09
CA GLU A 264 -27.64 23.13 20.99
C GLU A 264 -27.70 24.56 20.41
N GLU A 265 -28.45 24.74 19.31
CA GLU A 265 -28.62 26.04 18.64
C GLU A 265 -27.29 26.78 18.33
N GLY A 266 -26.26 26.03 17.92
CA GLY A 266 -24.95 26.59 17.59
C GLY A 266 -24.13 27.06 18.81
N LYS A 267 -24.47 26.60 20.01
CA LYS A 267 -23.77 26.90 21.26
C LYS A 267 -23.34 25.61 21.96
N LEU A 268 -22.20 25.67 22.66
CA LEU A 268 -21.81 24.61 23.57
C LEU A 268 -22.61 24.73 24.87
N VAL A 269 -23.30 23.68 25.26
CA VAL A 269 -24.00 23.55 26.54
C VAL A 269 -23.46 22.34 27.31
N LYS A 270 -23.59 22.40 28.64
CA LYS A 270 -23.11 21.37 29.57
C LYS A 270 -21.65 20.92 29.32
N PRO A 271 -20.68 21.85 29.19
CA PRO A 271 -19.28 21.46 29.06
C PRO A 271 -18.82 20.74 30.33
N GLU A 272 -18.23 19.57 30.17
CA GLU A 272 -17.70 18.73 31.25
C GLU A 272 -16.29 18.24 30.92
N SER A 273 -15.41 18.28 31.92
CA SER A 273 -14.07 17.69 31.81
C SER A 273 -14.20 16.17 31.89
N VAL A 274 -13.54 15.43 31.00
CA VAL A 274 -13.55 13.95 31.09
C VAL A 274 -12.84 13.49 32.36
N PHE A 275 -13.30 12.38 32.94
CA PHE A 275 -12.92 12.01 34.32
C PHE A 275 -11.44 11.67 34.50
N PHE A 276 -10.74 11.29 33.42
CA PHE A 276 -9.32 10.95 33.41
C PHE A 276 -8.41 12.16 33.10
N ASN A 277 -8.96 13.37 33.07
CA ASN A 277 -8.16 14.57 33.02
C ASN A 277 -7.41 14.81 34.33
N SER A 278 -6.20 15.37 34.22
CA SER A 278 -5.36 15.72 35.36
C SER A 278 -4.67 17.04 35.14
N LYS A 279 -4.29 17.72 36.21
CA LYS A 279 -3.45 18.92 36.10
C LYS A 279 -1.97 18.60 35.87
N ASN A 280 -1.55 17.34 36.09
CA ASN A 280 -0.15 16.91 36.10
C ASN A 280 0.32 16.29 34.79
N TYR A 281 -0.59 16.08 33.84
CA TYR A 281 -0.33 15.51 32.52
C TYR A 281 -1.40 16.02 31.56
N SER A 282 -1.10 16.02 30.28
CA SER A 282 -1.97 16.41 29.18
C SER A 282 -2.77 15.23 28.64
N ASN A 283 -4.02 15.51 28.30
CA ASN A 283 -4.82 14.69 27.39
C ASN A 283 -5.31 15.58 26.26
N GLY A 284 -5.19 15.11 25.03
CA GLY A 284 -5.59 15.89 23.87
C GLY A 284 -5.82 15.04 22.63
N HIS A 285 -6.08 15.74 21.53
CA HIS A 285 -6.28 15.16 20.20
C HIS A 285 -7.38 14.08 20.18
N PRO A 286 -8.60 14.38 20.65
CA PRO A 286 -9.67 13.38 20.73
C PRO A 286 -10.13 12.95 19.33
N SER A 287 -10.36 11.64 19.16
CA SER A 287 -10.99 11.05 17.98
C SER A 287 -12.04 10.02 18.39
N LEU A 288 -13.29 10.30 18.07
CA LEU A 288 -14.41 9.41 18.32
C LEU A 288 -14.56 8.41 17.16
N SER A 289 -14.82 7.14 17.48
CA SER A 289 -15.21 6.14 16.47
C SER A 289 -16.55 6.47 15.84
N GLU A 290 -16.79 5.96 14.63
CA GLU A 290 -18.02 6.23 13.87
C GLU A 290 -19.29 5.80 14.61
N ASP A 291 -19.20 4.73 15.40
CA ASP A 291 -20.30 4.22 16.23
C ASP A 291 -20.41 4.92 17.59
N GLY A 292 -19.54 5.89 17.89
CA GLY A 292 -19.53 6.64 19.14
C GLY A 292 -19.08 5.86 20.38
N ARG A 293 -18.67 4.58 20.23
CA ARG A 293 -18.36 3.69 21.36
C ARG A 293 -16.91 3.75 21.83
N TRP A 294 -16.03 4.38 21.08
CA TRP A 294 -14.60 4.46 21.42
C TRP A 294 -14.12 5.89 21.22
N LEU A 295 -13.45 6.43 22.24
CA LEU A 295 -12.75 7.70 22.16
C LEU A 295 -11.25 7.43 22.27
N PHE A 296 -10.54 7.67 21.18
CA PHE A 296 -9.09 7.66 21.09
C PHE A 296 -8.55 9.04 21.45
N PHE A 297 -7.39 9.10 22.09
CA PHE A 297 -6.72 10.34 22.45
C PHE A 297 -5.23 10.13 22.70
N ALA A 298 -4.46 11.22 22.68
CA ALA A 298 -3.05 11.22 23.04
C ALA A 298 -2.85 11.72 24.49
N SER A 299 -1.88 11.14 25.21
CA SER A 299 -1.54 11.57 26.57
C SER A 299 -0.09 11.25 26.94
N ASP A 300 0.52 12.13 27.74
CA ASP A 300 1.80 11.96 28.44
C ASP A 300 1.59 11.43 29.88
N MET A 301 0.43 10.81 30.17
CA MET A 301 0.16 10.34 31.53
C MET A 301 1.14 9.25 31.97
N PRO A 302 1.49 9.18 33.28
CA PRO A 302 2.51 8.26 33.76
C PRO A 302 2.23 6.79 33.44
N GLY A 303 3.28 6.06 33.06
CA GLY A 303 3.22 4.63 32.73
C GLY A 303 3.08 4.32 31.24
N GLY A 304 3.23 5.32 30.37
CA GLY A 304 3.35 5.15 28.92
C GLY A 304 4.72 4.62 28.46
N PHE A 305 4.90 4.52 27.14
CA PHE A 305 6.10 4.05 26.45
C PHE A 305 7.03 5.19 26.06
N GLY A 306 6.50 6.35 25.68
CA GLY A 306 7.27 7.49 25.17
C GLY A 306 6.90 8.83 25.80
N GLU A 307 7.15 9.90 25.05
CA GLU A 307 6.81 11.27 25.44
C GLU A 307 5.28 11.45 25.47
N THR A 308 4.57 10.98 24.43
CA THR A 308 3.12 10.85 24.43
C THR A 308 2.69 9.55 23.79
N ASP A 309 1.69 8.90 24.37
CA ASP A 309 1.12 7.65 23.89
C ASP A 309 -0.33 7.83 23.45
N LEU A 310 -0.79 6.95 22.56
CA LEU A 310 -2.22 6.80 22.27
C LEU A 310 -2.90 5.89 23.28
N TYR A 311 -4.06 6.37 23.73
CA TYR A 311 -4.99 5.69 24.61
C TYR A 311 -6.37 5.62 23.97
N VAL A 312 -7.18 4.70 24.47
CA VAL A 312 -8.58 4.56 24.09
C VAL A 312 -9.44 4.34 25.33
N VAL A 313 -10.64 4.91 25.31
CA VAL A 313 -11.68 4.63 26.31
C VAL A 313 -12.96 4.17 25.64
N GLN A 314 -13.62 3.17 26.24
CA GLN A 314 -14.95 2.74 25.82
C GLN A 314 -16.01 3.70 26.36
N ILE A 315 -16.98 4.05 25.51
CA ILE A 315 -18.16 4.85 25.85
C ILE A 315 -19.37 3.92 25.79
N ALA A 316 -20.10 3.83 26.90
CA ALA A 316 -21.36 3.11 26.98
C ALA A 316 -22.51 3.92 26.35
N GLU A 317 -23.66 3.28 26.12
CA GLU A 317 -24.82 3.94 25.49
C GLU A 317 -25.36 5.13 26.29
N ASP A 318 -25.22 5.12 27.61
CA ASP A 318 -25.60 6.24 28.50
C ASP A 318 -24.53 7.36 28.54
N GLY A 319 -23.45 7.22 27.77
CA GLY A 319 -22.35 8.16 27.70
C GLY A 319 -21.32 8.02 28.81
N THR A 320 -21.45 7.03 29.70
CA THR A 320 -20.43 6.72 30.71
C THR A 320 -19.16 6.18 30.06
N MET A 321 -18.00 6.58 30.59
CA MET A 321 -16.70 6.18 30.07
C MET A 321 -16.05 5.13 30.96
N GLY A 322 -15.45 4.12 30.35
CA GLY A 322 -14.62 3.13 31.03
C GLY A 322 -13.24 3.67 31.41
N THR A 323 -12.34 2.81 31.90
CA THR A 323 -10.96 3.19 32.20
C THR A 323 -10.14 3.35 30.90
N PRO A 324 -9.31 4.40 30.77
CA PRO A 324 -8.37 4.52 29.66
C PRO A 324 -7.45 3.30 29.53
N GLN A 325 -7.28 2.82 28.30
CA GLN A 325 -6.39 1.72 27.93
C GLN A 325 -5.31 2.23 26.97
N ASN A 326 -4.04 1.99 27.31
CA ASN A 326 -2.90 2.26 26.41
C ASN A 326 -2.96 1.31 25.20
N LEU A 327 -2.69 1.80 23.98
CA LEU A 327 -2.73 0.98 22.77
C LEU A 327 -1.54 0.01 22.61
N GLY A 328 -0.57 0.07 23.52
CA GLY A 328 0.53 -0.89 23.63
C GLY A 328 1.67 -0.63 22.64
N PRO A 329 2.76 -1.41 22.73
CA PRO A 329 4.04 -1.12 22.07
C PRO A 329 4.04 -1.35 20.55
N THR A 330 2.93 -1.84 20.00
CA THR A 330 2.74 -1.91 18.54
C THR A 330 2.45 -0.53 17.96
N ILE A 331 1.65 0.27 18.68
CA ILE A 331 1.27 1.63 18.28
C ILE A 331 2.20 2.64 18.94
N ASN A 332 2.40 2.52 20.25
CA ASN A 332 3.18 3.48 21.04
C ASN A 332 4.68 3.14 21.01
N THR A 333 5.50 4.17 20.98
CA THR A 333 6.97 4.09 20.84
C THR A 333 7.65 4.88 21.95
N LEU A 334 8.95 5.16 21.82
CA LEU A 334 9.66 6.06 22.72
C LEU A 334 9.41 7.54 22.39
N GLY A 335 8.79 7.82 21.24
CA GLY A 335 8.51 9.16 20.75
C GLY A 335 7.13 9.68 21.14
N ASN A 336 6.59 10.55 20.30
CA ASN A 336 5.26 11.11 20.39
C ASN A 336 4.33 10.39 19.42
N GLU A 337 3.28 9.74 19.92
CA GLU A 337 2.12 9.37 19.10
C GLU A 337 0.95 10.34 19.35
N LEU A 338 0.54 11.05 18.29
CA LEU A 338 -0.40 12.16 18.35
C LEU A 338 -1.49 12.04 17.28
N PHE A 339 -2.53 12.89 17.39
CA PHE A 339 -3.59 13.04 16.39
C PHE A 339 -4.21 11.72 15.89
N PRO A 340 -4.72 10.86 16.79
CA PRO A 340 -5.43 9.66 16.36
C PRO A 340 -6.66 10.05 15.53
N TYR A 341 -6.98 9.24 14.53
CA TYR A 341 -8.20 9.32 13.75
C TYR A 341 -8.66 7.91 13.38
N PHE A 342 -9.82 7.49 13.86
CA PHE A 342 -10.34 6.13 13.64
C PHE A 342 -11.49 6.12 12.65
N LYS A 343 -11.29 5.48 11.49
CA LYS A 343 -12.27 5.43 10.40
C LYS A 343 -12.21 4.10 9.66
N ASN A 344 -13.36 3.50 9.34
CA ASN A 344 -13.46 2.26 8.56
C ASN A 344 -12.59 1.09 9.09
N GLY A 345 -12.45 0.98 10.42
CA GLY A 345 -11.62 -0.05 11.04
C GLY A 345 -10.11 0.18 10.92
N ILE A 346 -9.69 1.40 10.56
CA ILE A 346 -8.29 1.82 10.46
C ILE A 346 -8.05 2.94 11.46
N LEU A 347 -7.00 2.80 12.26
CA LEU A 347 -6.45 3.88 13.06
C LEU A 347 -5.37 4.60 12.25
N TYR A 348 -5.61 5.87 11.96
CA TYR A 348 -4.59 6.80 11.49
C TYR A 348 -4.05 7.57 12.68
N PHE A 349 -2.77 7.89 12.67
CA PHE A 349 -2.13 8.71 13.71
C PHE A 349 -0.80 9.24 13.21
N SER A 350 -0.26 10.26 13.87
CA SER A 350 1.08 10.76 13.60
C SER A 350 2.07 10.28 14.64
N SER A 351 3.29 9.98 14.21
CA SER A 351 4.35 9.57 15.11
C SER A 351 5.72 10.00 14.62
N ASP A 352 6.58 10.33 15.58
CA ASP A 352 7.99 10.64 15.36
C ASP A 352 8.92 9.46 15.76
N GLY A 353 8.37 8.39 16.35
CA GLY A 353 9.12 7.23 16.83
C GLY A 353 9.02 5.97 15.96
N HIS A 354 8.07 5.91 15.02
CA HIS A 354 8.08 4.91 13.95
C HIS A 354 9.06 5.29 12.83
N TYR A 355 9.46 4.32 12.00
CA TYR A 355 10.30 4.64 10.85
C TYR A 355 9.53 5.47 9.81
N GLY A 356 9.96 6.72 9.63
CA GLY A 356 9.42 7.65 8.65
C GLY A 356 10.47 8.61 8.07
N TRP A 357 10.02 9.60 7.32
CA TRP A 357 10.86 10.58 6.61
C TRP A 357 10.87 11.97 7.25
N GLY A 358 9.92 12.28 8.12
CA GLY A 358 9.75 13.58 8.74
C GLY A 358 10.06 13.59 10.23
N ASP A 359 9.67 14.68 10.87
CA ASP A 359 9.67 14.84 12.31
C ASP A 359 8.45 14.07 12.85
N LEU A 360 7.23 14.49 12.51
CA LEU A 360 6.01 13.66 12.60
C LEU A 360 5.59 13.10 11.24
N ASP A 361 5.34 11.79 11.15
CA ASP A 361 4.78 11.14 9.97
C ASP A 361 3.39 10.56 10.25
N VAL A 362 2.48 10.59 9.27
CA VAL A 362 1.18 9.90 9.33
C VAL A 362 1.32 8.42 9.01
N TYR A 363 0.80 7.59 9.90
CA TYR A 363 0.71 6.13 9.75
C TYR A 363 -0.75 5.67 9.74
N GLN A 364 -0.97 4.50 9.17
CA GLN A 364 -2.20 3.73 9.32
C GLN A 364 -1.92 2.38 9.98
N SER A 365 -2.88 1.91 10.77
CA SER A 365 -2.89 0.56 11.31
C SER A 365 -4.29 -0.03 11.35
N THR A 366 -4.44 -1.25 10.83
CA THR A 366 -5.71 -1.95 10.75
C THR A 366 -6.09 -2.56 12.09
N PHE A 367 -7.33 -2.35 12.51
CA PHE A 367 -7.90 -2.93 13.71
C PHE A 367 -8.18 -4.43 13.53
N LEU A 368 -7.64 -5.25 14.44
CA LEU A 368 -7.75 -6.71 14.43
C LEU A 368 -8.77 -7.24 15.45
N GLY A 369 -9.51 -6.35 16.13
CA GLY A 369 -10.37 -6.69 17.26
C GLY A 369 -9.64 -6.68 18.60
N LYS A 370 -10.40 -6.60 19.71
CA LYS A 370 -9.88 -6.58 21.09
C LYS A 370 -8.78 -5.53 21.35
N MET A 371 -8.91 -4.35 20.75
CA MET A 371 -7.91 -3.27 20.82
C MET A 371 -6.49 -3.67 20.40
N LYS A 372 -6.41 -4.60 19.43
CA LYS A 372 -5.17 -4.96 18.75
C LYS A 372 -5.15 -4.37 17.35
N PHE A 373 -3.97 -3.95 16.94
CA PHE A 373 -3.71 -3.30 15.65
C PHE A 373 -2.53 -3.98 14.95
N THR A 374 -2.47 -3.85 13.62
CA THR A 374 -1.30 -4.30 12.85
C THR A 374 -0.06 -3.44 13.13
N THR A 375 1.11 -3.84 12.62
CA THR A 375 2.27 -2.93 12.59
C THR A 375 1.94 -1.69 11.74
N PRO A 376 2.15 -0.46 12.27
CA PRO A 376 1.86 0.76 11.54
C PRO A 376 2.62 0.88 10.23
N LYS A 377 1.92 1.39 9.20
CA LYS A 377 2.43 1.61 7.85
C LYS A 377 2.35 3.10 7.52
N ASN A 378 3.48 3.68 7.10
CA ASN A 378 3.57 5.08 6.68
C ASN A 378 2.67 5.32 5.44
N LEU A 379 1.98 6.47 5.36
CA LEU A 379 1.08 6.73 4.23
C LEU A 379 1.79 7.12 2.92
N GLY A 380 3.10 7.36 2.96
CA GLY A 380 3.89 7.70 1.79
C GLY A 380 3.75 9.16 1.36
N SER A 381 4.58 9.55 0.40
CA SER A 381 4.53 10.87 -0.21
C SER A 381 3.30 10.97 -1.15
N PRO A 382 2.68 12.15 -1.32
CA PRO A 382 2.98 13.42 -0.65
C PRO A 382 2.34 13.64 0.72
N ILE A 383 1.61 12.66 1.30
CA ILE A 383 1.01 12.86 2.63
C ILE A 383 2.09 13.12 3.67
N ASN A 384 3.14 12.32 3.63
CA ASN A 384 4.33 12.50 4.43
C ASN A 384 5.46 13.16 3.64
N SER A 385 6.22 13.98 4.35
CA SER A 385 7.29 14.85 3.92
C SER A 385 8.50 14.70 4.86
N ASN A 386 9.46 15.62 4.78
CA ASN A 386 10.61 15.66 5.69
C ASN A 386 10.36 16.54 6.93
N LYS A 387 9.10 16.83 7.22
CA LYS A 387 8.62 17.79 8.22
C LYS A 387 7.46 17.18 9.00
N ASP A 388 6.76 17.95 9.81
CA ASP A 388 5.59 17.43 10.51
C ASP A 388 4.43 17.24 9.54
N ASP A 389 3.83 16.06 9.57
CA ASP A 389 2.65 15.69 8.83
C ASP A 389 1.65 15.04 9.79
N PHE A 390 0.54 15.74 10.04
CA PHE A 390 -0.33 15.39 11.16
C PHE A 390 -1.80 15.77 11.00
N ALA A 391 -2.61 15.33 11.97
CA ALA A 391 -4.06 15.53 11.96
C ALA A 391 -4.73 15.07 10.65
N TYR A 392 -4.34 13.88 10.19
CA TYR A 392 -4.94 13.26 9.00
C TYR A 392 -6.39 12.86 9.28
N ILE A 393 -7.30 13.34 8.43
CA ILE A 393 -8.70 12.87 8.37
C ILE A 393 -9.04 12.46 6.95
N VAL A 394 -9.92 11.48 6.79
CA VAL A 394 -10.36 10.99 5.48
C VAL A 394 -11.87 10.80 5.44
N ASP A 395 -12.45 11.04 4.26
CA ASP A 395 -13.88 10.83 4.04
C ASP A 395 -14.27 9.34 4.16
N SER A 396 -15.56 9.06 4.27
CA SER A 396 -16.08 7.69 4.41
C SER A 396 -15.73 6.76 3.25
N THR A 397 -15.43 7.29 2.06
CA THR A 397 -15.10 6.51 0.87
C THR A 397 -13.59 6.33 0.65
N ASP A 398 -12.75 6.90 1.52
CA ASP A 398 -11.28 6.86 1.39
C ASP A 398 -10.79 7.44 0.04
N THR A 399 -11.41 8.53 -0.42
CA THR A 399 -11.08 9.20 -1.69
C THR A 399 -10.55 10.61 -1.52
N PHE A 400 -10.85 11.29 -0.41
CA PHE A 400 -10.29 12.61 -0.11
C PHE A 400 -10.21 12.87 1.39
N GLY A 401 -9.48 13.91 1.76
CA GLY A 401 -9.39 14.33 3.15
C GLY A 401 -8.47 15.51 3.35
N TYR A 402 -8.01 15.65 4.59
CA TYR A 402 -7.15 16.76 5.00
C TYR A 402 -6.00 16.24 5.86
N VAL A 403 -4.86 16.92 5.77
CA VAL A 403 -3.67 16.71 6.59
C VAL A 403 -3.04 18.07 6.88
N SER A 404 -2.47 18.25 8.05
CA SER A 404 -1.76 19.47 8.48
C SER A 404 -0.26 19.26 8.34
N SER A 405 0.49 20.31 8.02
CA SER A 405 1.95 20.22 7.93
C SER A 405 2.65 21.57 7.97
N ASN A 406 3.85 21.61 8.53
CA ASN A 406 4.80 22.73 8.48
C ASN A 406 5.85 22.59 7.35
N ARG A 407 5.53 21.79 6.30
CA ARG A 407 6.41 21.59 5.15
C ARG A 407 6.70 22.88 4.38
N ALA A 408 7.87 22.89 3.75
CA ALA A 408 8.31 24.02 2.92
C ALA A 408 7.31 24.32 1.78
N LEU A 409 7.30 25.59 1.34
CA LEU A 409 6.37 26.15 0.35
C LEU A 409 4.89 26.25 0.84
N GLY A 410 4.65 25.97 2.12
CA GLY A 410 3.47 26.45 2.82
C GLY A 410 3.41 27.98 2.93
N LYS A 411 2.28 28.49 3.42
CA LYS A 411 2.03 29.91 3.72
C LYS A 411 2.42 30.26 5.15
N GLY A 412 2.18 29.35 6.10
CA GLY A 412 2.23 29.60 7.53
C GLY A 412 3.26 28.77 8.28
N ASP A 413 3.02 28.66 9.59
CA ASP A 413 3.77 27.78 10.49
C ASP A 413 3.28 26.35 10.29
N ASP A 414 2.04 26.07 10.71
CA ASP A 414 1.27 24.91 10.28
C ASP A 414 0.24 25.31 9.23
N ASP A 415 0.11 24.51 8.18
CA ASP A 415 -0.88 24.71 7.13
C ASP A 415 -1.79 23.49 6.98
N ILE A 416 -3.04 23.74 6.59
CA ILE A 416 -4.00 22.71 6.18
C ILE A 416 -3.81 22.40 4.70
N TYR A 417 -3.72 21.11 4.37
CA TYR A 417 -3.67 20.61 3.00
C TYR A 417 -4.86 19.70 2.74
N TYR A 418 -5.48 19.85 1.58
CA TYR A 418 -6.47 18.92 1.05
C TYR A 418 -5.78 17.87 0.18
N PHE A 419 -6.18 16.61 0.32
CA PHE A 419 -5.73 15.55 -0.57
C PHE A 419 -6.87 14.85 -1.28
N THR A 420 -6.56 14.33 -2.47
CA THR A 420 -7.34 13.28 -3.14
C THR A 420 -6.52 12.02 -3.19
N LYS A 421 -7.16 10.86 -3.01
CA LYS A 421 -6.54 9.54 -3.04
C LYS A 421 -7.04 8.75 -4.23
N THR A 422 -6.10 8.31 -5.06
CA THR A 422 -6.37 7.40 -6.18
C THR A 422 -6.31 5.95 -5.69
N LYS A 423 -7.06 5.07 -6.35
CA LYS A 423 -6.97 3.63 -6.04
C LYS A 423 -5.60 3.12 -6.50
N PRO A 424 -4.92 2.31 -5.68
CA PRO A 424 -3.69 1.66 -6.13
C PRO A 424 -3.98 0.80 -7.36
N GLU A 425 -3.13 0.91 -8.38
CA GLU A 425 -3.14 -0.02 -9.49
C GLU A 425 -2.83 -1.41 -8.93
N CYS A 426 -3.66 -2.40 -9.25
CA CYS A 426 -3.45 -3.78 -8.87
C CYS A 426 -3.18 -4.58 -10.14
N ASN A 427 -1.99 -5.15 -10.22
CA ASN A 427 -1.51 -5.89 -11.38
C ASN A 427 -0.96 -7.25 -10.94
N GLN A 428 -1.21 -8.30 -11.71
CA GLN A 428 -0.61 -9.62 -11.53
C GLN A 428 0.24 -10.01 -12.74
N THR A 429 1.32 -10.73 -12.48
CA THR A 429 2.15 -11.30 -13.54
C THR A 429 1.61 -12.69 -13.88
N ILE A 430 1.44 -13.01 -15.16
CA ILE A 430 1.15 -14.36 -15.63
C ILE A 430 2.38 -14.88 -16.35
N SER A 431 2.83 -16.08 -15.98
CA SER A 431 4.01 -16.71 -16.58
C SER A 431 3.79 -18.18 -16.92
N GLY A 432 4.56 -18.66 -17.89
CA GLY A 432 4.46 -20.03 -18.38
C GLY A 432 5.51 -20.34 -19.44
N LYS A 433 5.38 -21.53 -20.03
CA LYS A 433 6.25 -22.03 -21.10
C LYS A 433 5.44 -22.59 -22.25
N VAL A 434 6.02 -22.57 -23.44
CA VAL A 434 5.46 -23.24 -24.62
C VAL A 434 6.37 -24.39 -25.05
N THR A 435 5.82 -25.59 -25.18
CA THR A 435 6.56 -26.81 -25.56
C THR A 435 5.86 -27.54 -26.70
N ASN A 436 6.58 -28.45 -27.35
CA ASN A 436 6.01 -29.34 -28.35
C ASN A 436 5.30 -30.52 -27.66
N VAL A 437 4.08 -30.86 -28.10
CA VAL A 437 3.26 -31.93 -27.50
C VAL A 437 4.00 -33.27 -27.45
N LYS A 438 4.70 -33.65 -28.52
CA LYS A 438 5.31 -34.97 -28.71
C LYS A 438 6.74 -35.03 -28.19
N SER A 439 7.60 -34.14 -28.66
CA SER A 439 9.03 -34.15 -28.30
C SER A 439 9.31 -33.54 -26.93
N LYS A 440 8.33 -32.80 -26.37
CA LYS A 440 8.50 -31.95 -25.18
C LYS A 440 9.61 -30.90 -25.33
N ALA A 441 10.10 -30.68 -26.54
CA ALA A 441 11.06 -29.63 -26.84
C ALA A 441 10.44 -28.25 -26.62
N ILE A 442 11.22 -27.31 -26.11
CA ILE A 442 10.80 -25.92 -25.93
C ILE A 442 10.55 -25.23 -27.27
N ILE A 443 9.57 -24.34 -27.31
CA ILE A 443 9.22 -23.56 -28.49
C ILE A 443 9.52 -22.09 -28.20
N ALA A 444 10.69 -21.63 -28.65
CA ALA A 444 11.05 -20.21 -28.67
C ALA A 444 10.27 -19.43 -29.74
N ASP A 445 10.15 -18.10 -29.60
CA ASP A 445 9.46 -17.20 -30.53
C ASP A 445 7.98 -17.55 -30.82
N ALA A 446 7.33 -18.33 -29.96
CA ALA A 446 5.89 -18.52 -30.00
C ALA A 446 5.20 -17.22 -29.57
N THR A 447 4.19 -16.79 -30.31
CA THR A 447 3.41 -15.59 -30.02
C THR A 447 2.31 -15.91 -29.01
N ILE A 448 2.29 -15.15 -27.92
CA ILE A 448 1.27 -15.20 -26.86
C ILE A 448 0.39 -13.95 -27.00
N SER A 449 -0.88 -14.13 -27.31
CA SER A 449 -1.87 -13.04 -27.42
C SER A 449 -2.88 -13.10 -26.29
N VAL A 450 -3.13 -11.98 -25.65
CA VAL A 450 -4.01 -11.88 -24.47
C VAL A 450 -5.21 -11.03 -24.81
N TYR A 451 -6.40 -11.55 -24.56
CA TYR A 451 -7.68 -10.92 -24.86
C TYR A 451 -8.51 -10.74 -23.59
N ASP A 452 -9.34 -9.70 -23.57
CA ASP A 452 -10.36 -9.53 -22.54
C ASP A 452 -11.59 -10.44 -22.78
N VAL A 453 -12.57 -10.35 -21.89
CA VAL A 453 -13.84 -11.10 -21.99
C VAL A 453 -14.70 -10.71 -23.19
N PHE A 454 -14.43 -9.56 -23.83
CA PHE A 454 -15.14 -9.06 -24.99
C PHE A 454 -14.41 -9.41 -26.30
N GLY A 455 -13.25 -10.07 -26.23
CA GLY A 455 -12.43 -10.43 -27.39
C GLY A 455 -11.52 -9.30 -27.87
N THR A 456 -11.38 -8.21 -27.11
CA THR A 456 -10.43 -7.13 -27.41
C THR A 456 -9.01 -7.59 -27.09
N LEU A 457 -8.07 -7.39 -28.02
CA LEU A 457 -6.67 -7.66 -27.78
C LEU A 457 -6.12 -6.67 -26.73
N ILE A 458 -5.64 -7.20 -25.60
CA ILE A 458 -5.00 -6.42 -24.54
C ILE A 458 -3.53 -6.20 -24.88
N LEU A 459 -2.81 -7.30 -25.14
CA LEU A 459 -1.38 -7.28 -25.44
C LEU A 459 -0.93 -8.53 -26.19
N THR A 460 0.28 -8.47 -26.74
CA THR A 460 0.97 -9.60 -27.36
C THR A 460 2.42 -9.64 -26.87
N THR A 461 2.93 -10.82 -26.60
CA THR A 461 4.34 -11.07 -26.29
C THR A 461 4.84 -12.31 -27.03
N LYS A 462 6.15 -12.62 -26.93
CA LYS A 462 6.75 -13.82 -27.51
C LYS A 462 7.48 -14.63 -26.43
N THR A 463 7.59 -15.93 -26.64
CA THR A 463 8.44 -16.76 -25.79
C THR A 463 9.92 -16.48 -26.05
N ASN A 464 10.70 -16.50 -24.97
CA ASN A 464 12.16 -16.37 -24.98
C ASN A 464 12.81 -17.62 -25.60
N SER A 465 14.14 -17.58 -25.73
CA SER A 465 14.95 -18.69 -26.24
C SER A 465 14.82 -19.99 -25.44
N ASP A 466 14.40 -19.92 -24.17
CA ASP A 466 14.14 -21.07 -23.30
C ASP A 466 12.66 -21.52 -23.31
N GLY A 467 11.83 -20.92 -24.19
CA GLY A 467 10.41 -21.20 -24.34
C GLY A 467 9.52 -20.54 -23.27
N THR A 468 10.07 -19.73 -22.35
CA THR A 468 9.29 -19.04 -21.31
C THR A 468 8.64 -17.76 -21.82
N TYR A 469 7.55 -17.35 -21.21
CA TYR A 469 6.97 -16.00 -21.38
C TYR A 469 6.46 -15.47 -20.04
N ASN A 470 6.33 -14.15 -19.95
CA ASN A 470 5.54 -13.49 -18.91
C ASN A 470 4.93 -12.20 -19.44
N PHE A 471 3.84 -11.76 -18.81
CA PHE A 471 3.22 -10.45 -19.03
C PHE A 471 2.41 -10.03 -17.80
N ILE A 472 2.03 -8.75 -17.76
CA ILE A 472 1.30 -8.15 -16.64
C ILE A 472 -0.14 -7.84 -17.08
N VAL A 473 -1.11 -8.17 -16.22
CA VAL A 473 -2.54 -7.87 -16.42
C VAL A 473 -3.18 -7.33 -15.13
N PRO A 474 -4.25 -6.54 -15.20
CA PRO A 474 -4.93 -6.04 -14.01
C PRO A 474 -5.54 -7.16 -13.14
N CYS A 475 -5.58 -6.96 -11.83
CA CYS A 475 -6.23 -7.85 -10.87
C CYS A 475 -7.75 -7.96 -11.09
N ASN A 476 -8.35 -9.07 -10.63
CA ASN A 476 -9.79 -9.38 -10.76
C ASN A 476 -10.31 -9.32 -12.20
N THR A 477 -9.48 -9.72 -13.16
CA THR A 477 -9.84 -9.78 -14.57
C THR A 477 -9.78 -11.22 -15.07
N LYS A 478 -10.69 -11.55 -15.97
CA LYS A 478 -10.65 -12.79 -16.74
C LYS A 478 -10.03 -12.48 -18.10
N VAL A 479 -8.97 -13.21 -18.43
CA VAL A 479 -8.27 -13.06 -19.70
C VAL A 479 -8.24 -14.38 -20.45
N LYS A 480 -8.35 -14.29 -21.77
CA LYS A 480 -8.11 -15.41 -22.68
C LYS A 480 -6.71 -15.28 -23.27
N ILE A 481 -5.89 -16.30 -23.11
CA ILE A 481 -4.50 -16.33 -23.56
C ILE A 481 -4.41 -17.35 -24.68
N VAL A 482 -3.87 -16.95 -25.83
CA VAL A 482 -3.72 -17.79 -27.03
C VAL A 482 -2.23 -17.89 -27.36
N ALA A 483 -1.70 -19.11 -27.36
CA ALA A 483 -0.35 -19.40 -27.82
C ALA A 483 -0.38 -19.88 -29.28
N SER A 484 0.54 -19.36 -30.09
CA SER A 484 0.60 -19.66 -31.52
C SER A 484 2.03 -19.58 -32.05
N LYS A 485 2.36 -20.40 -33.05
CA LYS A 485 3.61 -20.28 -33.81
C LYS A 485 3.39 -20.75 -35.25
N ALA A 486 4.13 -20.15 -36.19
CA ALA A 486 4.14 -20.62 -37.57
C ALA A 486 4.45 -22.13 -37.64
N ASN A 487 3.73 -22.85 -38.51
CA ASN A 487 3.82 -24.30 -38.69
C ASN A 487 3.50 -25.16 -37.45
N HIS A 488 2.90 -24.57 -36.42
CA HIS A 488 2.44 -25.27 -35.22
C HIS A 488 0.92 -25.11 -35.06
N SER A 489 0.32 -25.96 -34.22
CA SER A 489 -1.03 -25.73 -33.70
C SER A 489 -1.09 -24.49 -32.79
N ASN A 490 -2.30 -24.04 -32.50
CA ASN A 490 -2.56 -23.03 -31.47
C ASN A 490 -3.25 -23.70 -30.28
N GLU A 491 -3.08 -23.15 -29.09
CA GLU A 491 -3.82 -23.54 -27.89
C GLU A 491 -4.28 -22.28 -27.16
N GLU A 492 -5.45 -22.33 -26.52
CA GLU A 492 -5.97 -21.23 -25.71
C GLU A 492 -6.34 -21.67 -24.30
N LYS A 493 -6.17 -20.75 -23.34
CA LYS A 493 -6.53 -20.93 -21.92
C LYS A 493 -7.19 -19.68 -21.38
N GLN A 494 -8.12 -19.86 -20.45
CA GLN A 494 -8.68 -18.76 -19.67
C GLN A 494 -8.04 -18.73 -18.29
N VAL A 495 -7.64 -17.54 -17.85
CA VAL A 495 -7.05 -17.30 -16.53
C VAL A 495 -7.79 -16.15 -15.86
N GLU A 496 -8.07 -16.31 -14.58
CA GLU A 496 -8.67 -15.27 -13.74
C GLU A 496 -7.63 -14.77 -12.74
N THR A 497 -7.36 -13.48 -12.76
CA THR A 497 -6.46 -12.84 -11.79
C THR A 497 -7.19 -12.59 -10.47
N LYS A 498 -6.45 -12.66 -9.37
CA LYS A 498 -6.94 -12.41 -8.01
C LYS A 498 -6.70 -10.96 -7.61
N ASN A 499 -7.29 -10.54 -6.49
CA ASN A 499 -7.02 -9.24 -5.88
C ASN A 499 -5.74 -9.22 -5.04
N VAL A 500 -4.62 -9.70 -5.61
CA VAL A 500 -3.33 -9.75 -4.91
C VAL A 500 -2.29 -9.08 -5.80
N ASP A 501 -2.01 -7.81 -5.53
CA ASP A 501 -1.07 -7.01 -6.33
C ASP A 501 0.35 -7.62 -6.31
N LYS A 502 1.03 -7.55 -7.46
CA LYS A 502 2.37 -8.09 -7.75
C LYS A 502 2.54 -9.59 -7.56
N ASP A 503 1.45 -10.33 -7.32
CA ASP A 503 1.48 -11.79 -7.31
C ASP A 503 1.72 -12.35 -8.72
N GLU A 504 2.19 -13.59 -8.77
CA GLU A 504 2.52 -14.27 -10.01
C GLU A 504 1.70 -15.56 -10.16
N ILE A 505 0.88 -15.62 -11.20
CA ILE A 505 0.21 -16.85 -11.62
C ILE A 505 1.16 -17.61 -12.55
N LYS A 506 1.83 -18.61 -11.97
CA LYS A 506 2.81 -19.44 -12.64
C LYS A 506 2.18 -20.62 -13.37
N ASP A 507 3.01 -21.27 -14.19
CA ASP A 507 2.74 -22.56 -14.82
C ASP A 507 1.54 -22.58 -15.77
N ILE A 508 1.24 -21.44 -16.39
CA ILE A 508 0.28 -21.36 -17.50
C ILE A 508 1.01 -21.85 -18.76
N ASN A 509 1.25 -23.15 -18.84
CA ASN A 509 2.01 -23.74 -19.94
C ASN A 509 1.11 -24.04 -21.15
N PHE A 510 1.66 -23.98 -22.36
CA PHE A 510 0.98 -24.39 -23.59
C PHE A 510 1.78 -25.48 -24.32
N GLU A 511 1.09 -26.41 -24.96
CA GLU A 511 1.67 -27.45 -25.79
C GLU A 511 1.18 -27.32 -27.23
N LEU A 512 2.10 -27.06 -28.17
CA LEU A 512 1.79 -26.94 -29.59
C LEU A 512 2.32 -28.17 -30.35
N SER A 513 1.63 -28.62 -31.39
CA SER A 513 2.10 -29.71 -32.26
C SER A 513 2.73 -29.13 -33.53
N ASN A 514 3.95 -29.56 -33.88
CA ASN A 514 4.52 -29.22 -35.19
C ASN A 514 3.84 -30.06 -36.28
N TYR A 515 3.69 -29.49 -37.47
CA TYR A 515 3.11 -30.16 -38.63
C TYR A 515 3.81 -31.48 -38.99
N ASP A 516 5.14 -31.52 -38.97
CA ASP A 516 5.90 -32.74 -39.29
C ASP A 516 5.64 -33.88 -38.29
N ASP A 517 5.20 -33.56 -37.07
CA ASP A 517 4.84 -34.59 -36.08
C ASP A 517 3.52 -35.30 -36.42
N LEU A 518 2.70 -34.70 -37.29
CA LEU A 518 1.39 -35.20 -37.74
C LEU A 518 1.45 -35.88 -39.11
N ILE A 519 2.62 -36.01 -39.74
CA ILE A 519 2.78 -36.74 -41.01
C ILE A 519 3.71 -37.93 -40.81
N VAL A 520 3.29 -39.09 -41.33
CA VAL A 520 4.13 -40.30 -41.40
C VAL A 520 4.34 -40.70 -42.85
N ASN A 521 5.54 -41.19 -43.17
CA ASN A 521 5.83 -41.79 -44.47
C ASN A 521 5.77 -43.32 -44.33
N ASP A 522 4.80 -43.94 -45.01
CA ASP A 522 4.61 -45.39 -45.04
C ASP A 522 4.78 -45.88 -46.48
N LYS A 523 5.87 -46.62 -46.74
CA LYS A 523 6.21 -47.19 -48.06
C LYS A 523 6.20 -46.18 -49.22
N GLY A 524 6.65 -44.95 -48.98
CA GLY A 524 6.71 -43.89 -49.98
C GLY A 524 5.41 -43.10 -50.17
N GLN A 525 4.39 -43.33 -49.33
CA GLN A 525 3.17 -42.51 -49.27
C GLN A 525 3.16 -41.72 -47.97
N GLU A 526 2.96 -40.40 -48.08
CA GLU A 526 2.75 -39.53 -46.92
C GLU A 526 1.30 -39.64 -46.44
N LYS A 527 1.13 -39.88 -45.14
CA LYS A 527 -0.17 -40.04 -44.49
C LYS A 527 -0.28 -39.13 -43.28
N ILE A 528 -1.48 -38.64 -43.01
CA ILE A 528 -1.75 -37.93 -41.74
C ILE A 528 -1.77 -38.97 -40.62
N ALA A 529 -0.90 -38.77 -39.64
CA ALA A 529 -0.67 -39.67 -38.51
C ALA A 529 -1.83 -39.55 -37.51
N ILE A 530 -2.73 -40.52 -37.55
CA ILE A 530 -3.83 -40.64 -36.59
C ILE A 530 -3.84 -42.03 -35.95
N ASN A 531 -4.46 -42.13 -34.79
CA ASN A 531 -4.77 -43.44 -34.24
C ASN A 531 -5.88 -44.11 -35.06
N PRO A 532 -5.98 -45.46 -35.06
CA PRO A 532 -7.05 -46.15 -35.76
C PRO A 532 -8.44 -45.64 -35.36
N ILE A 533 -9.29 -45.40 -36.37
CA ILE A 533 -10.65 -44.94 -36.16
C ILE A 533 -11.54 -46.12 -35.77
N PHE A 534 -12.06 -46.09 -34.54
CA PHE A 534 -12.93 -47.13 -34.03
C PHE A 534 -14.36 -46.96 -34.55
N PHE A 535 -14.83 -48.01 -35.22
CA PHE A 535 -16.22 -48.20 -35.60
C PHE A 535 -16.79 -49.38 -34.80
N GLU A 536 -18.03 -49.24 -34.34
CA GLU A 536 -18.77 -50.36 -33.75
C GLU A 536 -18.96 -51.50 -34.78
N TYR A 537 -19.20 -52.72 -34.27
CA TYR A 537 -19.47 -53.88 -35.12
C TYR A 537 -20.69 -53.61 -36.01
N ASP A 538 -20.55 -53.86 -37.31
CA ASP A 538 -21.58 -53.62 -38.34
C ASP A 538 -22.10 -52.16 -38.40
N LYS A 539 -21.24 -51.20 -38.06
CA LYS A 539 -21.59 -49.78 -38.08
C LYS A 539 -20.52 -48.93 -38.78
N SER A 540 -20.97 -47.83 -39.36
CA SER A 540 -20.16 -46.83 -40.08
C SER A 540 -20.30 -45.41 -39.51
N ASN A 541 -21.09 -45.19 -38.46
CA ASN A 541 -21.25 -43.89 -37.81
C ASN A 541 -19.99 -43.49 -37.00
N ILE A 542 -19.64 -42.21 -37.07
CA ILE A 542 -18.49 -41.64 -36.35
C ILE A 542 -18.82 -41.55 -34.85
N THR A 543 -18.02 -42.22 -34.02
CA THR A 543 -18.09 -42.14 -32.55
C THR A 543 -17.41 -40.86 -32.04
N PRO A 544 -17.68 -40.40 -30.81
CA PRO A 544 -16.96 -39.26 -30.23
C PRO A 544 -15.43 -39.47 -30.19
N GLN A 545 -14.97 -40.71 -29.98
CA GLN A 545 -13.55 -41.02 -30.00
C GLN A 545 -12.97 -40.96 -31.43
N ALA A 546 -13.71 -41.46 -32.42
CA ALA A 546 -13.35 -41.31 -33.83
C ALA A 546 -13.30 -39.83 -34.26
N ALA A 547 -14.23 -39.01 -33.76
CA ALA A 547 -14.28 -37.58 -34.02
C ALA A 547 -13.00 -36.85 -33.57
N ILE A 548 -12.44 -37.19 -32.40
CA ILE A 548 -11.17 -36.62 -31.90
C ILE A 548 -10.01 -36.87 -32.86
N GLU A 549 -9.92 -38.08 -33.43
CA GLU A 549 -8.86 -38.41 -34.39
C GLU A 549 -9.12 -37.77 -35.76
N LEU A 550 -10.38 -37.69 -36.20
CA LEU A 550 -10.76 -37.00 -37.43
C LEU A 550 -10.55 -35.48 -37.37
N ASP A 551 -10.72 -34.87 -36.19
CA ASP A 551 -10.45 -33.45 -36.00
C ASP A 551 -8.95 -33.12 -36.22
N LYS A 552 -8.03 -34.08 -36.05
CA LYS A 552 -6.61 -33.91 -36.45
C LYS A 552 -6.46 -33.81 -37.97
N VAL A 553 -7.22 -34.62 -38.72
CA VAL A 553 -7.24 -34.57 -40.19
C VAL A 553 -7.82 -33.24 -40.67
N VAL A 554 -8.94 -32.82 -40.07
CA VAL A 554 -9.58 -31.53 -40.36
C VAL A 554 -8.62 -30.38 -40.08
N PHE A 555 -7.95 -30.38 -38.91
CA PHE A 555 -6.96 -29.38 -38.55
C PHE A 555 -5.83 -29.26 -39.60
N VAL A 556 -5.29 -30.39 -40.07
CA VAL A 556 -4.28 -30.39 -41.14
C VAL A 556 -4.85 -29.79 -42.43
N MET A 557 -6.07 -30.17 -42.82
CA MET A 557 -6.66 -29.65 -44.06
C MET A 557 -7.02 -28.16 -43.96
N GLU A 558 -7.54 -27.66 -42.83
CA GLU A 558 -7.83 -26.24 -42.63
C GLU A 558 -6.57 -25.37 -42.71
N LYS A 559 -5.47 -25.83 -42.10
CA LYS A 559 -4.22 -25.05 -42.03
C LYS A 559 -3.39 -25.08 -43.30
N PHE A 560 -3.54 -26.10 -44.13
CA PHE A 560 -2.82 -26.24 -45.40
C PHE A 560 -3.82 -26.33 -46.55
N PRO A 561 -4.33 -25.20 -47.08
CA PRO A 561 -5.42 -25.16 -48.07
C PRO A 561 -5.16 -25.93 -49.37
N ASN A 562 -3.89 -26.12 -49.72
CA ASN A 562 -3.47 -26.85 -50.92
C ASN A 562 -3.43 -28.37 -50.73
N VAL A 563 -3.45 -28.85 -49.47
CA VAL A 563 -3.44 -30.28 -49.19
C VAL A 563 -4.71 -30.92 -49.73
N LYS A 564 -4.53 -31.94 -50.56
CA LYS A 564 -5.60 -32.86 -50.97
C LYS A 564 -5.30 -34.24 -50.42
N ILE A 565 -6.35 -34.96 -50.03
CA ILE A 565 -6.22 -36.29 -49.42
C ILE A 565 -7.03 -37.36 -50.17
N LYS A 566 -6.59 -38.60 -50.01
CA LYS A 566 -7.39 -39.81 -50.24
C LYS A 566 -7.72 -40.46 -48.90
N ILE A 567 -8.95 -40.92 -48.78
CA ILE A 567 -9.43 -41.69 -47.63
C ILE A 567 -9.57 -43.14 -48.07
N GLU A 568 -8.77 -44.02 -47.50
CA GLU A 568 -8.87 -45.47 -47.72
C GLU A 568 -9.30 -46.17 -46.44
N SER A 569 -10.42 -46.89 -46.46
CA SER A 569 -10.88 -47.65 -45.29
C SER A 569 -10.76 -49.16 -45.53
N HIS A 570 -10.45 -49.90 -44.46
CA HIS A 570 -10.17 -51.34 -44.51
C HIS A 570 -10.93 -52.10 -43.41
N THR A 571 -11.20 -53.38 -43.66
CA THR A 571 -11.72 -54.33 -42.66
C THR A 571 -10.69 -55.41 -42.33
N ASP A 572 -10.94 -56.14 -41.24
CA ASP A 572 -10.28 -57.43 -41.06
C ASP A 572 -10.94 -58.51 -41.93
N SER A 573 -10.35 -59.71 -41.93
CA SER A 573 -10.78 -60.83 -42.77
C SER A 573 -11.99 -61.61 -42.26
N ARG A 574 -12.60 -61.19 -41.16
CA ARG A 574 -13.73 -61.93 -40.60
C ARG A 574 -15.01 -61.42 -41.25
N GLY A 575 -15.57 -62.22 -42.15
CA GLY A 575 -16.81 -61.88 -42.84
C GLY A 575 -16.81 -62.47 -44.25
N LYS A 576 -17.85 -62.14 -45.02
CA LYS A 576 -17.82 -62.37 -46.47
C LYS A 576 -17.10 -61.21 -47.14
N ASP A 577 -16.23 -61.49 -48.10
CA ASP A 577 -15.47 -60.47 -48.83
C ASP A 577 -16.36 -59.35 -49.40
N SER A 578 -17.52 -59.71 -49.98
CA SER A 578 -18.48 -58.74 -50.54
C SER A 578 -19.11 -57.84 -49.48
N TYR A 579 -19.30 -58.36 -48.27
CA TYR A 579 -19.81 -57.59 -47.14
C TYR A 579 -18.72 -56.67 -46.57
N ASN A 580 -17.51 -57.19 -46.40
CA ASN A 580 -16.34 -56.43 -45.94
C ASN A 580 -16.02 -55.25 -46.88
N MET A 581 -16.13 -55.47 -48.19
CA MET A 581 -15.98 -54.42 -49.20
C MET A 581 -16.99 -53.29 -48.97
N LYS A 582 -18.29 -53.62 -48.87
CA LYS A 582 -19.35 -52.63 -48.62
C LYS A 582 -19.13 -51.88 -47.30
N LEU A 583 -18.84 -52.61 -46.21
CA LEU A 583 -18.64 -52.03 -44.88
C LEU A 583 -17.49 -51.03 -44.85
N SER A 584 -16.36 -51.36 -45.50
CA SER A 584 -15.24 -50.42 -45.59
C SER A 584 -15.59 -49.17 -46.40
N ASP A 585 -16.38 -49.31 -47.47
CA ASP A 585 -16.75 -48.20 -48.34
C ASP A 585 -17.70 -47.22 -47.65
N ASP A 586 -18.67 -47.77 -46.90
CA ASP A 586 -19.56 -46.99 -46.04
C ASP A 586 -18.75 -46.23 -44.97
N ARG A 587 -17.70 -46.82 -44.40
CA ARG A 587 -16.81 -46.15 -43.42
C ARG A 587 -15.98 -45.03 -44.04
N ALA A 588 -15.46 -45.22 -45.25
CA ALA A 588 -14.72 -44.18 -45.96
C ALA A 588 -15.61 -42.97 -46.25
N LYS A 589 -16.86 -43.21 -46.69
CA LYS A 589 -17.86 -42.17 -46.96
C LYS A 589 -18.33 -41.44 -45.71
N SER A 590 -18.56 -42.15 -44.61
CA SER A 590 -18.90 -41.53 -43.32
C SER A 590 -17.79 -40.61 -42.83
N THR A 591 -16.55 -41.05 -42.98
CA THR A 591 -15.35 -40.28 -42.65
C THR A 591 -15.23 -39.01 -43.49
N GLN A 592 -15.41 -39.14 -44.81
CA GLN A 592 -15.47 -37.99 -45.73
C GLN A 592 -16.56 -37.01 -45.29
N THR A 593 -17.78 -37.50 -45.04
CA THR A 593 -18.92 -36.67 -44.63
C THR A 593 -18.61 -35.87 -43.36
N TYR A 594 -17.95 -36.49 -42.38
CA TYR A 594 -17.51 -35.79 -41.17
C TYR A 594 -16.53 -34.66 -41.49
N ILE A 595 -15.49 -34.93 -42.29
CA ILE A 595 -14.48 -33.92 -42.65
C ILE A 595 -15.13 -32.74 -43.39
N LEU A 596 -16.02 -33.01 -44.35
CA LEU A 596 -16.74 -31.97 -45.09
C LEU A 596 -17.68 -31.17 -44.18
N SER A 597 -18.32 -31.81 -43.19
CA SER A 597 -19.19 -31.12 -42.23
C SER A 597 -18.47 -30.08 -41.37
N LYS A 598 -17.13 -30.15 -41.31
CA LYS A 598 -16.29 -29.17 -40.63
C LYS A 598 -15.85 -28.00 -41.52
N GLY A 599 -16.36 -27.93 -42.75
CA GLY A 599 -16.10 -26.80 -43.68
C GLY A 599 -14.94 -27.02 -44.65
N ILE A 600 -14.39 -28.23 -44.75
CA ILE A 600 -13.40 -28.58 -45.77
C ILE A 600 -14.08 -28.71 -47.13
N ASP A 601 -13.52 -28.07 -48.15
CA ASP A 601 -14.04 -28.14 -49.53
C ASP A 601 -13.99 -29.57 -50.07
N ALA A 602 -15.09 -30.02 -50.69
CA ALA A 602 -15.22 -31.34 -51.28
C ALA A 602 -14.15 -31.64 -52.34
N SER A 603 -13.66 -30.62 -53.07
CA SER A 603 -12.61 -30.78 -54.08
C SER A 603 -11.26 -31.21 -53.50
N ARG A 604 -11.11 -31.18 -52.17
CA ARG A 604 -9.87 -31.50 -51.46
C ARG A 604 -9.82 -32.93 -50.93
N VAL A 605 -10.93 -33.66 -51.05
CA VAL A 605 -10.96 -35.11 -50.84
C VAL A 605 -11.03 -35.75 -52.21
N GLU A 606 -9.88 -36.15 -52.77
CA GLU A 606 -9.80 -36.72 -54.13
C GLU A 606 -10.63 -38.00 -54.25
N SER A 607 -10.59 -38.84 -53.23
CA SER A 607 -11.44 -40.04 -53.16
C SER A 607 -11.66 -40.52 -51.72
N ALA A 608 -12.77 -41.23 -51.52
CA ALA A 608 -13.07 -41.98 -50.30
C ALA A 608 -13.53 -43.38 -50.72
N ILE A 609 -12.66 -44.38 -50.53
CA ILE A 609 -12.84 -45.73 -51.09
C ILE A 609 -12.62 -46.79 -50.01
N GLY A 610 -13.55 -47.74 -49.94
CA GLY A 610 -13.38 -48.97 -49.18
C GLY A 610 -12.65 -50.06 -49.96
N PHE A 611 -11.73 -50.77 -49.31
CA PHE A 611 -11.00 -51.89 -49.90
C PHE A 611 -11.31 -53.25 -49.26
N GLY A 612 -12.24 -53.29 -48.30
CA GLY A 612 -12.55 -54.47 -47.49
C GLY A 612 -11.28 -55.06 -46.89
N GLU A 613 -11.13 -56.36 -47.05
CA GLU A 613 -9.96 -57.13 -46.62
C GLU A 613 -8.92 -57.35 -47.76
N SER A 614 -9.05 -56.69 -48.91
CA SER A 614 -8.14 -56.94 -50.06
C SER A 614 -6.71 -56.42 -49.84
N ARG A 615 -6.50 -55.56 -48.84
CA ARG A 615 -5.23 -54.89 -48.52
C ARG A 615 -4.85 -55.05 -47.04
N LEU A 616 -4.72 -56.28 -46.58
CA LEU A 616 -4.29 -56.61 -45.22
C LEU A 616 -2.84 -56.19 -44.98
N THR A 617 -2.55 -55.73 -43.76
CA THR A 617 -1.20 -55.32 -43.34
C THR A 617 -0.42 -56.44 -42.66
N ASN A 618 -1.04 -57.61 -42.46
CA ASN A 618 -0.45 -58.77 -41.82
C ASN A 618 -0.97 -60.07 -42.45
N LYS A 619 -0.57 -61.21 -41.88
CA LYS A 619 -0.89 -62.56 -42.36
C LYS A 619 -2.35 -62.99 -42.20
N CYS A 620 -3.24 -62.15 -41.67
CA CYS A 620 -4.58 -62.56 -41.22
C CYS A 620 -5.59 -62.62 -42.36
N SER A 621 -5.34 -63.41 -43.40
CA SER A 621 -6.30 -63.65 -44.48
C SER A 621 -7.37 -64.67 -44.11
N ASN A 622 -8.37 -64.84 -44.96
CA ASN A 622 -9.42 -65.84 -44.84
C ASN A 622 -8.85 -67.23 -44.48
N GLY A 623 -9.39 -67.85 -43.43
CA GLY A 623 -8.98 -69.17 -42.93
C GLY A 623 -7.73 -69.18 -42.05
N ILE A 624 -7.02 -68.06 -41.88
CA ILE A 624 -5.85 -67.97 -41.00
C ILE A 624 -6.27 -67.52 -39.60
N LYS A 625 -5.94 -68.32 -38.57
CA LYS A 625 -6.22 -67.97 -37.17
C LYS A 625 -5.27 -66.85 -36.71
N CYS A 626 -5.86 -65.72 -36.32
CA CYS A 626 -5.15 -64.57 -35.78
C CYS A 626 -5.72 -64.11 -34.43
N THR A 627 -4.91 -63.33 -33.71
CA THR A 627 -5.32 -62.65 -32.47
C THR A 627 -6.21 -61.44 -32.78
N GLU A 628 -6.96 -60.98 -31.76
CA GLU A 628 -7.80 -59.78 -31.91
C GLU A 628 -6.96 -58.53 -32.21
N GLU A 629 -5.76 -58.40 -31.65
CA GLU A 629 -4.84 -57.29 -31.94
C GLU A 629 -4.38 -57.30 -33.41
N GLU A 630 -4.11 -58.47 -33.97
CA GLU A 630 -3.75 -58.59 -35.39
C GLU A 630 -4.93 -58.28 -36.30
N HIS A 631 -6.14 -58.72 -35.97
CA HIS A 631 -7.34 -58.29 -36.71
C HIS A 631 -7.58 -56.79 -36.57
N PHE A 632 -7.34 -56.23 -35.38
CA PHE A 632 -7.50 -54.81 -35.10
C PHE A 632 -6.62 -53.93 -36.00
N LYS A 633 -5.36 -54.33 -36.26
CA LYS A 633 -4.46 -53.60 -37.18
C LYS A 633 -5.01 -53.49 -38.61
N ASN A 634 -5.86 -54.43 -39.05
CA ASN A 634 -6.49 -54.38 -40.37
C ASN A 634 -7.75 -53.50 -40.40
N ARG A 635 -8.38 -53.23 -39.25
CA ARG A 635 -9.52 -52.31 -39.13
C ARG A 635 -9.04 -50.87 -39.00
N ARG A 636 -8.62 -50.28 -40.11
CA ARG A 636 -8.02 -48.94 -40.14
C ARG A 636 -8.62 -48.07 -41.24
N SER A 637 -8.38 -46.76 -41.14
CA SER A 637 -8.57 -45.83 -42.24
C SER A 637 -7.30 -45.00 -42.41
N ASP A 638 -6.80 -44.95 -43.64
CA ASP A 638 -5.59 -44.24 -44.02
C ASP A 638 -5.97 -42.91 -44.72
N PHE A 639 -5.28 -41.83 -44.37
CA PHE A 639 -5.48 -40.49 -44.90
C PHE A 639 -4.24 -40.07 -45.67
N ILE A 640 -4.19 -40.40 -46.96
CA ILE A 640 -3.01 -40.26 -47.80
C ILE A 640 -2.99 -38.86 -48.42
N ILE A 641 -1.89 -38.14 -48.27
CA ILE A 641 -1.69 -36.83 -48.88
C ILE A 641 -1.26 -37.06 -50.34
N VAL A 642 -1.99 -36.43 -51.27
CA VAL A 642 -1.76 -36.59 -52.73
C VAL A 642 -1.32 -35.30 -53.42
N GLU A 643 -1.54 -34.16 -52.79
CA GLU A 643 -1.11 -32.84 -53.24
C GLU A 643 -0.82 -31.99 -51.99
N LYS A 644 0.15 -31.06 -52.07
CA LYS A 644 0.59 -30.21 -50.96
C LYS A 644 0.57 -28.74 -51.33
#